data_AF-A0A355UI70-F1
#
_entry.id   AF-A0A355UI70-F1
#
_cell.length_a   1.000
_cell.length_b   1.000
_cell.length_c   1.000
_cell.angle_alpha   90.00
_cell.angle_beta   90.00
_cell.angle_gamma   90.00
#
_symmetry.space_group_name_H-M   'P 1'
#
loop_
_entity.id
_entity.type
_entity.pdbx_description
1 polymer ?
#
loop_
_entity_poly.entity_id
_entity_poly.type
_entity_poly.pdbx_seq_one_letter_code
_entity_poly.pdbx_strand_id
1 'polypeptide(L)'
;MIIPDKIKEILEKDSELDGLVKLVIASFEPILQDNKLFFFEEYTDHGIEHVEMVLKAAEFLIHEDSYEYLEPKEISILIFAIILHDIGMHAEFSTFKAMIEGKYDDVRVDVLDKKTWKELWNDYLSESIHWSSKNLYDIFGNSNEIPKIQDLSDKDKLTGIDKKLIGEFIRRNHARLAHEIALKGFIGKETIFFGDNKLEEQDKQFVGIIARSHGMKIRDTFDYLKDIAYNAWKQPAGLNIVYLMVLLRLADYLQIEKTRIDPTLIKLKTFNSPLSSKEHKMHMVIKSLTFKNDDPELIYVTCDPKDAQMYVKIQELIRDIQHEFDLSWAILGEIYGFLPKDKPKIKFRRIDSNLEHSSFLNKIKYVPQKINFEVNKELSKLLVAPLYGDNPIYGVRELVQNATDACKERIKIENDKGNKNYNPLVEVSIDKIDEENYLFKIKDNGKGMTLDEILNYFLSVGSSFRKTLEWKKEFTNDGKSLVNRNGKFGIGVLAAFLLGDQISVKTKSVKYNSKTYAFETNLNTDFIDINTIENFEIGTEIAIQFSKSMLDQLTKDNYNRIKWTDWYIGKNPLVKYTLLGEIKEPNEFFKPTKQRNIKTKNYDEVQWFYPKETIGFRDAFVACNDIVITLEGNSSFYYNSNVILRKPDISILDTQGKLPLSLNRNRLESMMFPFEEELYVDVCRDLIARILTLSVSSEIMKKYSLFPLNTNFLFLANGFSLDIDYFINKIKDKTILRILTSNNKIQNTPIILNHSDNLILYPRYNELNNLKGQKESITPDTQAYIILLKE
;
A
#
# COMPACT_ATOMS: atom_id res chain seq x y z
N MET A 1 -40.45 18.40 24.59
CA MET A 1 -39.03 18.50 25.04
C MET A 1 -38.96 18.60 26.57
N ILE A 2 -38.01 17.93 27.23
CA ILE A 2 -37.85 17.88 28.70
C ILE A 2 -36.59 18.61 29.15
N ILE A 3 -36.76 19.66 29.97
CA ILE A 3 -35.68 20.43 30.58
C ILE A 3 -35.19 19.71 31.86
N PRO A 4 -33.87 19.56 32.07
CA PRO A 4 -33.29 18.97 33.28
C PRO A 4 -33.66 19.70 34.58
N ASP A 5 -33.71 18.97 35.70
CA ASP A 5 -34.31 19.42 36.96
C ASP A 5 -33.61 20.68 37.55
N LYS A 6 -32.28 20.73 37.62
CA LYS A 6 -31.55 21.89 38.18
C LYS A 6 -31.63 23.11 37.28
N ILE A 7 -31.54 22.91 35.96
CA ILE A 7 -31.72 23.98 34.97
C ILE A 7 -33.14 24.58 35.11
N LYS A 8 -34.14 23.71 35.24
CA LYS A 8 -35.54 24.09 35.42
C LYS A 8 -35.76 24.87 36.72
N GLU A 9 -35.17 24.45 37.84
CA GLU A 9 -35.25 25.16 39.13
C GLU A 9 -34.71 26.60 39.06
N ILE A 10 -33.67 26.86 38.27
CA ILE A 10 -33.17 28.23 38.05
C ILE A 10 -34.13 29.02 37.15
N LEU A 11 -34.59 28.42 36.05
CA LEU A 11 -35.50 29.06 35.11
C LEU A 11 -36.82 29.48 35.77
N GLU A 12 -37.39 28.64 36.64
CA GLU A 12 -38.66 28.90 37.34
C GLU A 12 -38.61 30.07 38.33
N LYS A 13 -37.41 30.61 38.64
CA LYS A 13 -37.27 31.84 39.43
C LYS A 13 -37.75 33.09 38.67
N ASP A 14 -37.86 33.01 37.34
CA ASP A 14 -38.37 34.07 36.48
C ASP A 14 -39.50 33.52 35.58
N SER A 15 -40.74 33.85 35.93
CA SER A 15 -41.93 33.33 35.25
C SER A 15 -42.10 33.86 33.82
N GLU A 16 -41.54 35.03 33.50
CA GLU A 16 -41.60 35.60 32.17
C GLU A 16 -40.65 34.84 31.22
N LEU A 17 -39.41 34.59 31.67
CA LEU A 17 -38.43 33.81 30.92
C LEU A 17 -38.85 32.34 30.77
N ASP A 18 -39.40 31.71 31.80
CA ASP A 18 -39.97 30.35 31.71
C ASP A 18 -41.10 30.27 30.66
N GLY A 19 -42.00 31.27 30.66
CA GLY A 19 -43.06 31.38 29.65
C GLY A 19 -42.50 31.53 28.23
N LEU A 20 -41.44 32.32 28.05
CA LEU A 20 -40.77 32.51 26.77
C LEU A 20 -40.06 31.24 26.29
N VAL A 21 -39.41 30.50 27.18
CA VAL A 21 -38.80 29.20 26.88
C VAL A 21 -39.84 28.21 26.39
N LYS A 22 -40.98 28.10 27.07
CA LYS A 22 -42.09 27.22 26.64
C LYS A 22 -42.64 27.61 25.27
N LEU A 23 -42.71 28.90 24.98
CA LEU A 23 -43.15 29.40 23.67
C LEU A 23 -42.18 29.00 22.56
N VAL A 24 -40.87 29.22 22.75
CA VAL A 24 -39.85 28.83 21.76
C VAL A 24 -39.84 27.31 21.54
N ILE A 25 -39.93 26.52 22.61
CA ILE A 25 -40.05 25.06 22.50
C ILE A 25 -41.28 24.71 21.65
N ALA A 26 -42.44 25.29 21.91
CA ALA A 26 -43.65 25.01 21.13
C ALA A 26 -43.52 25.38 19.64
N SER A 27 -42.77 26.43 19.31
CA SER A 27 -42.53 26.85 17.91
C SER A 27 -41.56 25.93 17.15
N PHE A 28 -40.55 25.37 17.82
CA PHE A 28 -39.50 24.57 17.17
C PHE A 28 -39.68 23.05 17.36
N GLU A 29 -40.45 22.62 18.35
CA GLU A 29 -40.79 21.21 18.59
C GLU A 29 -41.38 20.51 17.36
N PRO A 30 -42.28 21.10 16.55
CA PRO A 30 -42.77 20.46 15.33
C PRO A 30 -41.67 20.15 14.30
N ILE A 31 -40.67 21.03 14.16
CA ILE A 31 -39.52 20.82 13.26
C ILE A 31 -38.68 19.65 13.77
N LEU A 32 -38.36 19.67 15.06
CA LEU A 32 -37.52 18.65 15.71
C LEU A 32 -38.23 17.29 15.84
N GLN A 33 -39.56 17.25 15.92
CA GLN A 33 -40.36 16.02 15.93
C GLN A 33 -40.45 15.38 14.55
N ASP A 34 -40.56 16.18 13.48
CA ASP A 34 -40.69 15.63 12.13
C ASP A 34 -39.44 14.82 11.76
N ASN A 35 -38.25 15.31 12.15
CA ASN A 35 -36.94 14.66 12.00
C ASN A 35 -36.71 14.05 10.59
N LYS A 36 -37.38 14.58 9.56
CA LYS A 36 -37.34 14.07 8.18
C LYS A 36 -36.12 14.53 7.40
N LEU A 37 -35.17 15.21 8.06
CA LEU A 37 -33.95 15.84 7.55
C LEU A 37 -33.82 15.76 6.00
N PHE A 38 -34.45 16.69 5.28
CA PHE A 38 -34.72 16.57 3.83
C PHE A 38 -33.48 16.30 2.97
N PHE A 39 -32.34 16.91 3.32
CA PHE A 39 -31.05 16.71 2.64
C PHE A 39 -30.19 15.61 3.26
N PHE A 40 -30.62 15.07 4.40
CA PHE A 40 -29.89 14.12 5.23
C PHE A 40 -30.76 12.89 5.50
N GLU A 41 -31.32 12.31 4.45
CA GLU A 41 -32.17 11.09 4.54
C GLU A 41 -31.46 9.92 5.25
N GLU A 42 -30.12 9.96 5.28
CA GLU A 42 -29.24 8.97 5.93
C GLU A 42 -28.83 9.35 7.37
N TYR A 43 -29.35 10.42 7.95
CA TYR A 43 -29.03 10.88 9.31
C TYR A 43 -30.23 10.67 10.23
N THR A 44 -30.00 10.19 11.45
CA THR A 44 -31.11 9.76 12.33
C THR A 44 -31.24 10.54 13.64
N ASP A 45 -30.21 11.24 14.12
CA ASP A 45 -30.13 11.66 15.53
C ASP A 45 -30.02 13.18 15.75
N HIS A 46 -30.86 13.99 15.09
CA HIS A 46 -30.85 15.46 15.26
C HIS A 46 -32.23 16.01 15.68
N GLY A 47 -33.12 15.12 16.15
CA GLY A 47 -34.46 15.46 16.65
C GLY A 47 -34.47 15.89 18.12
N ILE A 48 -35.65 15.85 18.75
CA ILE A 48 -35.83 16.28 20.15
C ILE A 48 -34.97 15.50 21.13
N GLU A 49 -34.77 14.21 20.90
CA GLU A 49 -33.97 13.37 21.81
C GLU A 49 -32.53 13.87 21.91
N HIS A 50 -31.90 14.25 20.79
CA HIS A 50 -30.57 14.87 20.77
C HIS A 50 -30.53 16.16 21.59
N VAL A 51 -31.46 17.09 21.36
CA VAL A 51 -31.54 18.35 22.12
C VAL A 51 -31.70 18.08 23.62
N GLU A 52 -32.52 17.09 24.01
CA GLU A 52 -32.67 16.67 25.41
C GLU A 52 -31.42 15.98 25.99
N MET A 53 -30.58 15.34 25.17
CA MET A 53 -29.30 14.79 25.61
C MET A 53 -28.27 15.89 25.83
N VAL A 54 -28.19 16.87 24.92
CA VAL A 54 -27.30 18.03 25.05
C VAL A 54 -27.69 18.89 26.26
N LEU A 55 -28.98 19.11 26.52
CA LEU A 55 -29.43 19.80 27.75
C LEU A 55 -28.97 19.08 29.03
N LYS A 56 -29.11 17.75 29.09
CA LYS A 56 -28.65 16.98 30.25
C LYS A 56 -27.14 16.99 30.40
N ALA A 57 -26.42 16.93 29.29
CA ALA A 57 -24.98 17.03 29.27
C ALA A 57 -24.49 18.39 29.79
N ALA A 58 -25.14 19.47 29.35
CA ALA A 58 -24.85 20.81 29.84
C ALA A 58 -25.08 20.92 31.35
N GLU A 59 -26.22 20.42 31.88
CA GLU A 59 -26.46 20.35 33.33
C GLU A 59 -25.37 19.57 34.06
N PHE A 60 -24.98 18.41 33.51
CA PHE A 60 -23.97 17.53 34.11
C PHE A 60 -22.56 18.15 34.14
N LEU A 61 -22.24 19.01 33.18
CA LEU A 61 -20.93 19.65 33.03
C LEU A 61 -20.75 20.89 33.90
N ILE A 62 -21.83 21.51 34.38
CA ILE A 62 -21.76 22.65 35.30
C ILE A 62 -21.24 22.16 36.66
N HIS A 63 -20.20 22.81 37.18
CA HIS A 63 -19.69 22.53 38.53
C HIS A 63 -20.70 22.99 39.59
N GLU A 64 -20.82 22.28 40.72
CA GLU A 64 -21.81 22.59 41.78
C GLU A 64 -21.71 24.06 42.25
N ASP A 65 -20.51 24.56 42.56
CA ASP A 65 -20.28 25.97 42.89
C ASP A 65 -20.82 26.98 41.85
N SER A 66 -20.96 26.60 40.58
CA SER A 66 -21.39 27.55 39.53
C SER A 66 -22.91 27.77 39.52
N TYR A 67 -23.71 26.84 40.08
CA TYR A 67 -25.17 26.98 40.11
C TYR A 67 -25.65 28.16 40.98
N GLU A 68 -24.84 28.61 41.94
CA GLU A 68 -25.19 29.75 42.82
C GLU A 68 -25.19 31.09 42.08
N TYR A 69 -24.47 31.19 40.96
CA TYR A 69 -24.23 32.44 40.24
C TYR A 69 -24.85 32.47 38.84
N LEU A 70 -25.49 31.37 38.42
CA LEU A 70 -26.19 31.30 37.14
C LEU A 70 -27.55 32.00 37.24
N GLU A 71 -27.74 32.99 36.37
CA GLU A 71 -28.99 33.75 36.32
C GLU A 71 -30.04 33.05 35.44
N PRO A 72 -31.36 33.24 35.72
CA PRO A 72 -32.43 32.72 34.86
C PRO A 72 -32.27 33.14 33.39
N LYS A 73 -31.73 34.34 33.15
CA LYS A 73 -31.43 34.85 31.81
C LYS A 73 -30.39 34.01 31.08
N GLU A 74 -29.26 33.69 31.72
CA GLU A 74 -28.20 32.84 31.13
C GLU A 74 -28.72 31.44 30.80
N ILE A 75 -29.53 30.87 31.71
CA ILE A 75 -30.16 29.58 31.51
C ILE A 75 -31.13 29.59 30.32
N SER A 76 -31.97 30.63 30.20
CA SER A 76 -32.87 30.77 29.06
C SER A 76 -32.10 30.84 27.73
N ILE A 77 -31.01 31.63 27.68
CA ILE A 77 -30.14 31.77 26.51
C ILE A 77 -29.44 30.45 26.17
N LEU A 78 -28.99 29.70 27.17
CA LEU A 78 -28.39 28.38 26.97
C LEU A 78 -29.40 27.40 26.35
N ILE A 79 -30.62 27.34 26.88
CA ILE A 79 -31.69 26.48 26.34
C ILE A 79 -32.00 26.86 24.90
N PHE A 80 -32.15 28.16 24.62
CA PHE A 80 -32.36 28.69 23.28
C PHE A 80 -31.25 28.31 22.31
N ALA A 81 -29.99 28.46 22.70
CA ALA A 81 -28.86 28.12 21.86
C ALA A 81 -28.77 26.60 21.61
N ILE A 82 -29.08 25.77 22.61
CA ILE A 82 -29.14 24.30 22.45
C ILE A 82 -30.28 23.89 21.51
N ILE A 83 -31.43 24.55 21.55
CA ILE A 83 -32.52 24.29 20.58
C ILE A 83 -32.07 24.62 19.15
N LEU A 84 -31.29 25.70 18.98
CA LEU A 84 -30.89 26.16 17.65
C LEU A 84 -29.60 25.55 17.10
N HIS A 85 -28.68 25.02 17.90
CA HIS A 85 -27.32 24.73 17.43
C HIS A 85 -27.27 23.85 16.16
N ASP A 86 -28.09 22.81 16.10
CA ASP A 86 -28.23 21.91 14.95
C ASP A 86 -29.46 22.18 14.08
N ILE A 87 -30.21 23.26 14.33
CA ILE A 87 -31.46 23.53 13.59
C ILE A 87 -31.22 23.72 12.08
N GLY A 88 -30.02 24.17 11.70
CA GLY A 88 -29.62 24.28 10.30
C GLY A 88 -29.63 22.94 9.55
N MET A 89 -29.49 21.81 10.26
CA MET A 89 -29.58 20.47 9.68
C MET A 89 -31.02 20.09 9.29
N HIS A 90 -32.03 20.77 9.83
CA HIS A 90 -33.44 20.61 9.46
C HIS A 90 -33.84 21.46 8.25
N ALA A 91 -32.89 22.15 7.60
CA ALA A 91 -33.16 22.95 6.43
C ALA A 91 -33.83 22.13 5.31
N GLU A 92 -34.93 22.66 4.78
CA GLU A 92 -35.61 22.12 3.61
C GLU A 92 -35.13 22.82 2.32
N PHE A 93 -35.63 22.38 1.18
CA PHE A 93 -35.37 23.05 -0.10
C PHE A 93 -35.73 24.54 -0.10
N SER A 94 -36.82 24.93 0.57
CA SER A 94 -37.25 26.32 0.72
C SER A 94 -36.21 27.15 1.48
N THR A 95 -35.64 26.59 2.55
CA THR A 95 -34.58 27.20 3.36
C THR A 95 -33.30 27.36 2.55
N PHE A 96 -32.85 26.31 1.86
CA PHE A 96 -31.68 26.37 0.98
C PHE A 96 -31.84 27.43 -0.12
N LYS A 97 -33.02 27.48 -0.76
CA LYS A 97 -33.34 28.47 -1.77
C LYS A 97 -33.31 29.89 -1.19
N ALA A 98 -33.88 30.09 0.00
CA ALA A 98 -33.82 31.37 0.70
C ALA A 98 -32.38 31.83 0.98
N MET A 99 -31.48 30.91 1.35
CA MET A 99 -30.05 31.20 1.54
C MET A 99 -29.42 31.73 0.26
N ILE A 100 -29.49 30.99 -0.84
CA ILE A 100 -28.81 31.36 -2.10
C ILE A 100 -29.48 32.52 -2.85
N GLU A 101 -30.75 32.83 -2.56
CA GLU A 101 -31.46 34.02 -3.03
C GLU A 101 -31.14 35.28 -2.19
N GLY A 102 -30.34 35.14 -1.13
CA GLY A 102 -29.89 36.26 -0.30
C GLY A 102 -30.90 36.72 0.74
N LYS A 103 -31.89 35.88 1.09
CA LYS A 103 -32.89 36.25 2.11
C LYS A 103 -32.32 36.32 3.52
N TYR A 104 -31.13 35.77 3.78
CA TYR A 104 -30.42 35.92 5.05
C TYR A 104 -29.26 36.93 4.97
N ASP A 105 -28.99 37.54 3.81
CA ASP A 105 -27.81 38.40 3.63
C ASP A 105 -27.88 39.70 4.44
N ASP A 106 -29.07 40.15 4.83
CA ASP A 106 -29.30 41.33 5.68
C ASP A 106 -28.96 41.10 7.16
N VAL A 107 -28.92 39.84 7.60
CA VAL A 107 -28.49 39.44 8.95
C VAL A 107 -27.08 38.81 8.96
N ARG A 108 -26.36 38.92 7.84
CA ARG A 108 -24.97 38.45 7.74
C ARG A 108 -24.08 39.25 8.70
N VAL A 109 -23.22 38.54 9.42
CA VAL A 109 -22.25 39.14 10.35
C VAL A 109 -20.92 39.35 9.65
N ASP A 110 -20.67 40.54 9.11
CA ASP A 110 -19.50 40.84 8.26
C ASP A 110 -18.13 40.56 8.94
N VAL A 111 -18.03 40.68 10.26
CA VAL A 111 -16.82 40.35 11.03
C VAL A 111 -16.48 38.86 10.95
N LEU A 112 -17.51 38.01 10.89
CA LEU A 112 -17.38 36.55 10.86
C LEU A 112 -17.44 36.00 9.43
N ASP A 113 -18.19 36.67 8.54
CA ASP A 113 -18.55 36.19 7.21
C ASP A 113 -18.13 37.16 6.12
N LYS A 114 -17.14 36.75 5.32
CA LYS A 114 -16.67 37.55 4.18
C LYS A 114 -17.49 37.38 2.91
N LYS A 115 -18.38 36.38 2.86
CA LYS A 115 -19.10 35.95 1.65
C LYS A 115 -20.59 35.79 1.93
N THR A 116 -21.42 36.19 0.98
CA THR A 116 -22.84 35.83 0.91
C THR A 116 -23.00 34.32 0.74
N TRP A 117 -24.19 33.80 1.02
CA TRP A 117 -24.48 32.37 0.78
C TRP A 117 -24.32 31.97 -0.67
N LYS A 118 -24.70 32.85 -1.60
CA LYS A 118 -24.57 32.61 -3.04
C LYS A 118 -23.11 32.48 -3.47
N GLU A 119 -22.24 33.35 -2.98
CA GLU A 119 -20.79 33.27 -3.26
C GLU A 119 -20.19 32.00 -2.67
N LEU A 120 -20.52 31.69 -1.41
CA LEU A 120 -20.02 30.51 -0.72
C LEU A 120 -20.46 29.21 -1.41
N TRP A 121 -21.70 29.18 -1.90
CA TRP A 121 -22.24 28.06 -2.69
C TRP A 121 -21.49 27.87 -4.02
N ASN A 122 -21.18 28.96 -4.74
CA ASN A 122 -20.43 28.88 -6.00
C ASN A 122 -18.99 28.40 -5.81
N ASP A 123 -18.34 28.84 -4.72
CA ASP A 123 -17.00 28.37 -4.37
C ASP A 123 -17.02 26.88 -4.02
N TYR A 124 -18.02 26.45 -3.25
CA TYR A 124 -18.22 25.04 -2.90
C TYR A 124 -18.43 24.16 -4.13
N LEU A 125 -19.26 24.60 -5.09
CA LEU A 125 -19.43 23.88 -6.36
C LEU A 125 -18.11 23.78 -7.14
N SER A 126 -17.34 24.87 -7.18
CA SER A 126 -16.01 24.89 -7.83
C SER A 126 -15.02 23.94 -7.15
N GLU A 127 -15.05 23.87 -5.81
CA GLU A 127 -14.27 22.91 -5.02
C GLU A 127 -14.68 21.47 -5.34
N SER A 128 -16.00 21.20 -5.40
CA SER A 128 -16.54 19.85 -5.55
C SER A 128 -16.10 19.16 -6.84
N ILE A 129 -15.88 19.92 -7.91
CA ILE A 129 -15.40 19.40 -9.20
C ILE A 129 -14.01 18.76 -9.09
N HIS A 130 -13.22 19.18 -8.09
CA HIS A 130 -11.85 18.72 -7.86
C HIS A 130 -11.74 17.71 -6.70
N TRP A 131 -12.85 17.19 -6.20
CA TRP A 131 -12.85 16.19 -5.15
C TRP A 131 -12.14 14.90 -5.60
N SER A 132 -11.38 14.33 -4.67
CA SER A 132 -10.73 13.04 -4.90
C SER A 132 -11.77 11.92 -4.99
N SER A 133 -11.39 10.78 -5.60
CA SER A 133 -12.23 9.56 -5.62
C SER A 133 -12.71 9.15 -4.23
N LYS A 134 -11.92 9.45 -3.20
CA LYS A 134 -12.29 9.23 -1.80
C LYS A 134 -13.39 10.17 -1.34
N ASN A 135 -13.25 11.48 -1.57
CA ASN A 135 -14.29 12.45 -1.20
C ASN A 135 -15.62 12.13 -1.89
N LEU A 136 -15.57 11.73 -3.16
CA LEU A 136 -16.74 11.29 -3.93
C LEU A 136 -17.38 10.03 -3.31
N TYR A 137 -16.57 9.05 -2.93
CA TYR A 137 -17.06 7.85 -2.27
C TYR A 137 -17.65 8.15 -0.87
N ASP A 138 -17.00 9.00 -0.08
CA ASP A 138 -17.45 9.32 1.28
C ASP A 138 -18.80 10.06 1.27
N ILE A 139 -19.06 10.92 0.26
CA ILE A 139 -20.29 11.70 0.16
C ILE A 139 -21.37 10.97 -0.63
N PHE A 140 -21.04 10.38 -1.78
CA PHE A 140 -22.02 9.79 -2.69
C PHE A 140 -22.12 8.26 -2.60
N GLY A 141 -21.12 7.59 -2.01
CA GLY A 141 -20.99 6.14 -2.03
C GLY A 141 -20.40 5.58 -3.33
N ASN A 142 -19.98 6.44 -4.25
CA ASN A 142 -19.43 6.07 -5.55
C ASN A 142 -18.30 7.02 -5.96
N SER A 143 -17.12 6.47 -6.25
CA SER A 143 -15.90 7.21 -6.56
C SER A 143 -15.87 7.82 -7.97
N ASN A 144 -16.82 7.48 -8.83
CA ASN A 144 -16.93 7.95 -10.21
C ASN A 144 -18.03 8.99 -10.42
N GLU A 145 -18.70 9.43 -9.35
CA GLU A 145 -19.74 10.45 -9.46
C GLU A 145 -19.18 11.81 -9.83
N ILE A 146 -19.98 12.59 -10.56
CA ILE A 146 -19.62 13.94 -10.97
C ILE A 146 -20.51 14.92 -10.18
N PRO A 147 -19.94 15.74 -9.28
CA PRO A 147 -20.71 16.72 -8.52
C PRO A 147 -21.26 17.79 -9.46
N LYS A 148 -22.52 17.64 -9.83
CA LYS A 148 -23.20 18.59 -10.70
C LYS A 148 -24.68 18.63 -10.36
N ILE A 149 -25.18 19.85 -10.13
CA ILE A 149 -26.61 20.06 -9.99
C ILE A 149 -27.27 20.22 -11.35
N GLN A 150 -28.37 19.48 -11.55
CA GLN A 150 -29.12 19.50 -12.80
C GLN A 150 -30.12 20.67 -12.86
N ASP A 151 -30.96 20.83 -11.83
CA ASP A 151 -32.02 21.84 -11.80
C ASP A 151 -32.41 22.25 -10.36
N LEU A 152 -32.28 23.53 -10.03
CA LEU A 152 -32.67 24.13 -8.74
C LEU A 152 -34.04 24.86 -8.81
N SER A 153 -34.83 24.67 -9.86
CA SER A 153 -36.14 25.34 -9.99
C SER A 153 -37.20 24.79 -9.04
N ASP A 154 -37.19 23.48 -8.78
CA ASP A 154 -38.22 22.76 -8.02
C ASP A 154 -37.62 21.64 -7.16
N LYS A 155 -38.19 21.42 -5.97
CA LYS A 155 -37.77 20.36 -5.04
C LYS A 155 -37.92 18.96 -5.65
N ASP A 156 -38.95 18.75 -6.47
CA ASP A 156 -39.29 17.42 -7.01
C ASP A 156 -38.36 17.00 -8.15
N LYS A 157 -37.51 17.93 -8.61
CA LYS A 157 -36.47 17.68 -9.62
C LYS A 157 -35.10 17.34 -9.01
N LEU A 158 -34.95 17.47 -7.70
CA LEU A 158 -33.69 17.12 -7.03
C LEU A 158 -33.49 15.60 -7.00
N THR A 159 -32.37 15.16 -7.55
CA THR A 159 -31.91 13.77 -7.43
C THR A 159 -31.34 13.51 -6.03
N GLY A 160 -31.15 12.24 -5.67
CA GLY A 160 -30.46 11.88 -4.42
C GLY A 160 -29.03 12.44 -4.35
N ILE A 161 -28.35 12.57 -5.49
CA ILE A 161 -27.01 13.16 -5.59
C ILE A 161 -27.08 14.67 -5.32
N ASP A 162 -28.06 15.37 -5.90
CA ASP A 162 -28.26 16.80 -5.64
C ASP A 162 -28.52 17.04 -4.15
N LYS A 163 -29.35 16.20 -3.53
CA LYS A 163 -29.64 16.28 -2.09
C LYS A 163 -28.38 16.08 -1.25
N LYS A 164 -27.54 15.10 -1.57
CA LYS A 164 -26.27 14.84 -0.86
C LYS A 164 -25.28 15.99 -1.00
N LEU A 165 -25.18 16.57 -2.20
CA LEU A 165 -24.30 17.70 -2.47
C LEU A 165 -24.76 18.96 -1.71
N ILE A 166 -26.06 19.27 -1.75
CA ILE A 166 -26.63 20.40 -0.99
C ILE A 166 -26.53 20.13 0.52
N GLY A 167 -26.82 18.90 0.95
CA GLY A 167 -26.71 18.47 2.35
C GLY A 167 -25.31 18.67 2.90
N GLU A 168 -24.27 18.25 2.18
CA GLU A 168 -22.88 18.46 2.61
C GLU A 168 -22.54 19.96 2.71
N PHE A 169 -23.04 20.81 1.81
CA PHE A 169 -22.88 22.26 1.94
C PHE A 169 -23.58 22.83 3.18
N ILE A 170 -24.82 22.41 3.44
CA ILE A 170 -25.56 22.82 4.63
C ILE A 170 -24.81 22.34 5.88
N ARG A 171 -24.37 21.08 5.92
CA ARG A 171 -23.60 20.51 7.04
C ARG A 171 -22.30 21.26 7.31
N ARG A 172 -21.59 21.74 6.29
CA ARG A 172 -20.39 22.58 6.51
C ARG A 172 -20.70 23.94 7.14
N ASN A 173 -21.92 24.42 6.98
CA ASN A 173 -22.30 25.79 7.33
C ASN A 173 -23.51 25.89 8.28
N HIS A 174 -24.00 24.79 8.83
CA HIS A 174 -25.23 24.75 9.64
C HIS A 174 -25.11 25.61 10.89
N ALA A 175 -23.91 25.67 11.50
CA ALA A 175 -23.66 26.56 12.64
C ALA A 175 -23.83 28.04 12.28
N ARG A 176 -23.41 28.46 11.07
CA ARG A 176 -23.67 29.82 10.57
C ARG A 176 -25.17 30.03 10.37
N LEU A 177 -25.84 29.08 9.73
CA LEU A 177 -27.28 29.14 9.49
C LEU A 177 -28.06 29.21 10.81
N ALA A 178 -27.65 28.48 11.85
CA ALA A 178 -28.25 28.54 13.19
C ALA A 178 -28.17 29.95 13.80
N HIS A 179 -27.05 30.65 13.61
CA HIS A 179 -26.92 32.06 14.01
C HIS A 179 -27.96 32.94 13.29
N GLU A 180 -27.99 32.85 11.96
CA GLU A 180 -28.85 33.70 11.14
C GLU A 180 -30.35 33.38 11.38
N ILE A 181 -30.68 32.13 11.71
CA ILE A 181 -32.03 31.71 12.14
C ILE A 181 -32.40 32.35 13.48
N ALA A 182 -31.46 32.49 14.44
CA ALA A 182 -31.74 33.20 15.69
C ALA A 182 -32.13 34.66 15.45
N LEU A 183 -31.50 35.31 14.46
CA LEU A 183 -31.73 36.72 14.13
C LEU A 183 -33.00 36.93 13.29
N LYS A 184 -33.19 36.12 12.24
CA LYS A 184 -34.23 36.33 11.22
C LYS A 184 -35.42 35.35 11.32
N GLY A 185 -35.25 34.22 11.99
CA GLY A 185 -36.19 33.12 12.01
C GLY A 185 -35.87 32.02 10.98
N PHE A 186 -36.54 30.88 11.13
CA PHE A 186 -36.40 29.74 10.23
C PHE A 186 -37.30 29.94 9.00
N ILE A 187 -36.69 30.21 7.85
CA ILE A 187 -37.41 30.39 6.57
C ILE A 187 -37.69 29.01 5.95
N GLY A 188 -38.90 28.49 6.17
CA GLY A 188 -39.41 27.28 5.53
C GLY A 188 -40.51 27.58 4.50
N LYS A 189 -41.59 26.78 4.49
CA LYS A 189 -42.84 27.14 3.79
C LYS A 189 -43.46 28.43 4.36
N GLU A 190 -43.42 28.53 5.69
CA GLU A 190 -43.72 29.72 6.45
C GLU A 190 -42.47 30.10 7.25
N THR A 191 -42.37 31.38 7.62
CA THR A 191 -41.25 31.85 8.44
C THR A 191 -41.61 31.69 9.91
N ILE A 192 -40.82 30.89 10.63
CA ILE A 192 -40.97 30.72 12.08
C ILE A 192 -39.99 31.66 12.77
N PHE A 193 -40.50 32.78 13.29
CA PHE A 193 -39.68 33.77 13.99
C PHE A 193 -39.22 33.25 15.34
N PHE A 194 -37.95 33.50 15.66
CA PHE A 194 -37.38 33.08 16.93
C PHE A 194 -37.97 33.90 18.09
N GLY A 195 -38.63 33.21 19.05
CA GLY A 195 -39.30 33.82 20.19
C GLY A 195 -40.52 34.68 19.85
N ASP A 196 -41.14 34.50 18.68
CA ASP A 196 -42.32 35.26 18.22
C ASP A 196 -42.15 36.79 18.38
N ASN A 197 -40.93 37.27 18.13
CA ASN A 197 -40.51 38.68 18.28
C ASN A 197 -40.63 39.26 19.71
N LYS A 198 -40.80 38.43 20.73
CA LYS A 198 -40.77 38.83 22.15
C LYS A 198 -39.35 38.86 22.73
N LEU A 199 -38.40 38.18 22.08
CA LEU A 199 -36.99 38.27 22.43
C LEU A 199 -36.39 39.59 21.96
N GLU A 200 -35.61 40.23 22.82
CA GLU A 200 -34.84 41.41 22.46
C GLU A 200 -33.78 41.06 21.40
N GLU A 201 -33.44 42.00 20.52
CA GLU A 201 -32.44 41.79 19.48
C GLU A 201 -31.07 41.37 20.05
N GLN A 202 -30.69 41.92 21.21
CA GLN A 202 -29.45 41.55 21.88
C GLN A 202 -29.45 40.08 22.33
N ASP A 203 -30.59 39.56 22.82
CA ASP A 203 -30.70 38.15 23.19
C ASP A 203 -30.59 37.24 21.99
N LYS A 204 -31.21 37.61 20.86
CA LYS A 204 -31.10 36.87 19.60
C LYS A 204 -29.63 36.80 19.14
N GLN A 205 -28.89 37.90 19.26
CA GLN A 205 -27.45 37.93 18.96
C GLN A 205 -26.65 37.00 19.87
N PHE A 206 -26.94 36.96 21.17
CA PHE A 206 -26.28 36.07 22.12
C PHE A 206 -26.60 34.59 21.85
N VAL A 207 -27.88 34.26 21.68
CA VAL A 207 -28.31 32.91 21.32
C VAL A 207 -27.65 32.45 20.02
N GLY A 208 -27.68 33.31 19.00
CA GLY A 208 -27.13 33.01 17.69
C GLY A 208 -25.62 32.76 17.71
N ILE A 209 -24.84 33.57 18.42
CA ILE A 209 -23.39 33.36 18.50
C ILE A 209 -23.03 32.14 19.36
N ILE A 210 -23.78 31.85 20.43
CA ILE A 210 -23.57 30.64 21.23
C ILE A 210 -23.85 29.41 20.36
N ALA A 211 -25.00 29.38 19.68
CA ALA A 211 -25.34 28.31 18.74
C ALA A 211 -24.28 28.15 17.65
N ARG A 212 -23.81 29.25 17.05
CA ARG A 212 -22.74 29.21 16.02
C ARG A 212 -21.41 28.70 16.55
N SER A 213 -21.10 28.99 17.81
CA SER A 213 -19.79 28.70 18.39
C SER A 213 -19.43 27.22 18.34
N HIS A 214 -20.39 26.29 18.24
CA HIS A 214 -20.10 24.86 18.17
C HIS A 214 -19.41 24.44 16.85
N GLY A 215 -19.65 25.15 15.76
CA GLY A 215 -19.04 24.89 14.45
C GLY A 215 -17.76 25.67 14.16
N MET A 216 -17.22 26.44 15.12
CA MET A 216 -16.05 27.30 14.90
C MET A 216 -15.17 27.41 16.15
N LYS A 217 -13.99 28.03 16.03
CA LYS A 217 -13.15 28.28 17.21
C LYS A 217 -13.80 29.37 18.05
N ILE A 218 -13.93 29.14 19.36
CA ILE A 218 -14.53 30.11 20.28
C ILE A 218 -13.83 31.48 20.20
N ARG A 219 -12.49 31.52 20.08
CA ARG A 219 -11.73 32.78 19.98
C ARG A 219 -12.08 33.63 18.75
N ASP A 220 -12.52 33.00 17.67
CA ASP A 220 -12.93 33.71 16.46
C ASP A 220 -14.25 34.49 16.68
N THR A 221 -15.00 34.18 17.75
CA THR A 221 -16.21 34.93 18.12
C THR A 221 -15.90 36.24 18.87
N PHE A 222 -14.67 36.45 19.34
CA PHE A 222 -14.37 37.56 20.24
C PHE A 222 -14.52 38.93 19.57
N ASP A 223 -14.20 39.03 18.29
CA ASP A 223 -14.36 40.29 17.57
C ASP A 223 -15.85 40.64 17.38
N TYR A 224 -16.71 39.64 17.15
CA TYR A 224 -18.16 39.85 17.17
C TYR A 224 -18.67 40.28 18.55
N LEU A 225 -18.19 39.65 19.64
CA LEU A 225 -18.57 40.05 20.99
C LEU A 225 -18.13 41.49 21.32
N LYS A 226 -16.95 41.91 20.83
CA LYS A 226 -16.47 43.30 20.95
C LYS A 226 -17.32 44.28 20.16
N ASP A 227 -17.83 43.88 19.01
CA ASP A 227 -18.69 44.75 18.20
C ASP A 227 -20.06 44.98 18.86
N ILE A 228 -20.65 43.94 19.45
CA ILE A 228 -21.98 44.05 20.07
C ILE A 228 -21.95 44.62 21.51
N ALA A 229 -20.84 44.48 22.24
CA ALA A 229 -20.76 44.85 23.66
C ALA A 229 -19.55 45.72 24.05
N TYR A 230 -18.74 46.15 23.08
CA TYR A 230 -17.60 47.07 23.26
C TYR A 230 -16.66 46.63 24.39
N ASN A 231 -16.46 47.48 25.40
CA ASN A 231 -15.57 47.18 26.54
C ASN A 231 -16.10 46.08 27.46
N ALA A 232 -17.40 45.79 27.41
CA ALA A 232 -18.04 44.77 28.25
C ALA A 232 -18.07 43.38 27.59
N TRP A 233 -17.42 43.18 26.44
CA TRP A 233 -17.50 41.93 25.64
C TRP A 233 -17.17 40.62 26.37
N LYS A 234 -16.42 40.69 27.49
CA LYS A 234 -16.12 39.51 28.33
C LYS A 234 -17.32 39.07 29.18
N GLN A 235 -18.19 40.00 29.56
CA GLN A 235 -19.44 39.79 30.28
C GLN A 235 -20.52 40.74 29.73
N PRO A 236 -20.95 40.54 28.46
CA PRO A 236 -21.88 41.44 27.81
C PRO A 236 -23.24 41.38 28.53
N ALA A 237 -23.81 42.55 28.85
CA ALA A 237 -24.99 42.66 29.71
C ALA A 237 -24.87 41.97 31.09
N GLY A 238 -23.65 41.74 31.58
CA GLY A 238 -23.40 41.00 32.83
C GLY A 238 -23.43 39.47 32.67
N LEU A 239 -23.64 38.95 31.46
CA LEU A 239 -23.84 37.53 31.19
C LEU A 239 -22.53 36.82 30.82
N ASN A 240 -22.38 35.56 31.22
CA ASN A 240 -21.20 34.75 30.93
C ASN A 240 -21.33 34.02 29.58
N ILE A 241 -21.48 34.77 28.48
CA ILE A 241 -21.73 34.23 27.13
C ILE A 241 -20.67 33.21 26.69
N VAL A 242 -19.38 33.47 26.94
CA VAL A 242 -18.29 32.54 26.57
C VAL A 242 -18.37 31.25 27.39
N TYR A 243 -18.82 31.30 28.64
CA TYR A 243 -19.07 30.10 29.42
C TYR A 243 -20.21 29.26 28.83
N LEU A 244 -21.29 29.88 28.37
CA LEU A 244 -22.38 29.17 27.69
C LEU A 244 -21.94 28.51 26.38
N MET A 245 -21.05 29.16 25.61
CA MET A 245 -20.40 28.55 24.44
C MET A 245 -19.62 27.28 24.80
N VAL A 246 -18.83 27.35 25.88
CA VAL A 246 -18.07 26.21 26.39
C VAL A 246 -19.01 25.07 26.80
N LEU A 247 -20.08 25.38 27.55
CA LEU A 247 -21.06 24.38 27.97
C LEU A 247 -21.73 23.70 26.78
N LEU A 248 -22.25 24.46 25.81
CA LEU A 248 -22.87 23.90 24.61
C LEU A 248 -21.90 22.99 23.86
N ARG A 249 -20.65 23.44 23.63
CA ARG A 249 -19.64 22.67 22.91
C ARG A 249 -19.32 21.35 23.61
N LEU A 250 -19.00 21.41 24.90
CA LEU A 250 -18.68 20.21 25.68
C LEU A 250 -19.89 19.28 25.80
N ALA A 251 -21.10 19.84 25.91
CA ALA A 251 -22.35 19.08 25.97
C ALA A 251 -22.66 18.36 24.65
N ASP A 252 -22.40 19.01 23.51
CA ASP A 252 -22.54 18.41 22.19
C ASP A 252 -21.55 17.25 21.98
N TYR A 253 -20.33 17.34 22.54
CA TYR A 253 -19.39 16.21 22.57
C TYR A 253 -19.84 15.04 23.46
N LEU A 254 -20.50 15.33 24.58
CA LEU A 254 -20.88 14.37 25.63
C LEU A 254 -22.39 14.14 25.66
N GLN A 255 -22.94 13.37 24.72
CA GLN A 255 -24.39 13.08 24.73
C GLN A 255 -24.76 12.09 25.85
N ILE A 256 -25.57 12.52 26.83
CA ILE A 256 -25.97 11.68 27.98
C ILE A 256 -27.37 11.09 27.77
N GLU A 257 -27.48 9.75 27.69
CA GLU A 257 -28.78 9.08 27.54
C GLU A 257 -29.62 9.09 28.83
N LYS A 258 -30.93 8.91 28.61
CA LYS A 258 -31.98 9.03 29.62
C LYS A 258 -32.38 7.66 30.19
N THR A 259 -31.48 6.96 30.87
CA THR A 259 -31.85 5.76 31.63
C THR A 259 -31.37 5.86 33.07
N ARG A 260 -32.32 6.21 33.94
CA ARG A 260 -32.19 6.44 35.39
C ARG A 260 -31.78 5.19 36.22
N ILE A 261 -31.18 4.15 35.64
CA ILE A 261 -30.93 2.88 36.38
C ILE A 261 -29.50 2.32 36.21
N ASP A 262 -28.68 2.82 35.28
CA ASP A 262 -27.26 2.40 35.20
C ASP A 262 -26.39 3.57 34.67
N PRO A 263 -25.38 4.07 35.40
CA PRO A 263 -24.53 5.20 34.99
C PRO A 263 -23.61 4.91 33.78
N THR A 264 -23.92 3.90 32.96
CA THR A 264 -23.03 3.29 31.97
C THR A 264 -23.23 3.74 30.52
N LEU A 265 -24.26 4.52 30.19
CA LEU A 265 -24.58 4.87 28.79
C LEU A 265 -24.51 6.39 28.55
N ILE A 266 -23.28 6.92 28.56
CA ILE A 266 -23.00 8.20 27.89
C ILE A 266 -22.48 7.87 26.50
N LYS A 267 -23.07 8.46 25.48
CA LYS A 267 -22.61 8.39 24.09
C LYS A 267 -21.63 9.54 23.85
N LEU A 268 -20.44 9.20 23.35
CA LEU A 268 -19.55 10.21 22.79
C LEU A 268 -19.97 10.48 21.35
N LYS A 269 -20.04 11.76 20.95
CA LYS A 269 -20.33 12.14 19.56
C LYS A 269 -19.25 11.56 18.65
N THR A 270 -19.64 10.69 17.73
CA THR A 270 -18.76 10.16 16.69
C THR A 270 -18.85 11.07 15.46
N PHE A 271 -17.73 11.56 14.96
CA PHE A 271 -17.72 12.55 13.87
C PHE A 271 -18.21 12.00 12.51
N ASN A 272 -19.25 12.66 11.97
CA ASN A 272 -19.73 12.79 10.58
C ASN A 272 -20.20 11.53 9.80
N SER A 273 -21.49 11.25 10.01
CA SER A 273 -22.47 10.45 9.25
C SER A 273 -23.00 9.31 10.13
N PRO A 274 -24.17 9.49 10.78
CA PRO A 274 -24.78 8.54 11.73
C PRO A 274 -24.94 7.11 11.20
N LEU A 275 -24.85 6.92 9.88
CA LEU A 275 -25.02 5.65 9.17
C LEU A 275 -23.76 5.11 8.48
N SER A 276 -22.54 5.59 8.78
CA SER A 276 -21.44 4.66 8.58
C SER A 276 -21.69 3.49 9.53
N SER A 277 -21.85 2.28 9.00
CA SER A 277 -21.84 1.05 9.84
C SER A 277 -20.61 1.00 10.77
N LYS A 278 -19.58 1.80 10.50
CA LYS A 278 -18.44 2.08 11.37
C LYS A 278 -18.78 2.93 12.62
N GLU A 279 -19.67 3.92 12.54
CA GLU A 279 -20.08 4.77 13.68
C GLU A 279 -20.96 4.02 14.68
N HIS A 280 -21.98 3.29 14.20
CA HIS A 280 -22.78 2.42 15.06
C HIS A 280 -21.90 1.35 15.75
N LYS A 281 -20.87 0.84 15.05
CA LYS A 281 -19.87 -0.04 15.64
C LYS A 281 -19.04 0.63 16.74
N MET A 282 -18.75 1.92 16.65
CA MET A 282 -17.99 2.64 17.70
C MET A 282 -18.76 2.72 19.02
N HIS A 283 -20.08 2.96 18.97
CA HIS A 283 -20.91 2.93 20.18
C HIS A 283 -20.94 1.57 20.85
N MET A 284 -20.81 0.46 20.09
CA MET A 284 -20.73 -0.89 20.67
C MET A 284 -19.39 -1.19 21.38
N VAL A 285 -18.38 -0.33 21.21
CA VAL A 285 -17.04 -0.49 21.75
C VAL A 285 -16.88 0.17 23.13
N ILE A 286 -17.50 1.32 23.37
CA ILE A 286 -17.49 1.98 24.68
C ILE A 286 -18.38 1.15 25.62
N LYS A 287 -17.82 0.69 26.73
CA LYS A 287 -18.50 -0.18 27.71
C LYS A 287 -19.09 0.59 28.87
N SER A 288 -18.38 1.59 29.36
CA SER A 288 -18.82 2.40 30.49
C SER A 288 -18.03 3.70 30.59
N LEU A 289 -18.65 4.70 31.20
CA LEU A 289 -17.96 5.89 31.71
C LEU A 289 -17.95 5.86 33.24
N THR A 290 -16.81 6.22 33.83
CA THR A 290 -16.63 6.32 35.28
C THR A 290 -16.25 7.74 35.65
N PHE A 291 -17.07 8.36 36.52
CA PHE A 291 -16.89 9.74 37.02
C PHE A 291 -16.41 9.80 38.47
N LYS A 292 -16.50 8.68 39.19
CA LYS A 292 -16.04 8.56 40.58
C LYS A 292 -14.63 7.98 40.55
N ASN A 293 -13.65 8.86 40.41
CA ASN A 293 -12.24 8.52 40.40
C ASN A 293 -11.52 9.26 41.55
N ASP A 294 -10.29 8.85 41.86
CA ASP A 294 -9.42 9.58 42.80
C ASP A 294 -9.21 11.04 42.35
N ASP A 295 -9.27 11.25 41.04
CA ASP A 295 -9.33 12.56 40.41
C ASP A 295 -10.79 12.97 40.10
N PRO A 296 -11.36 13.96 40.82
CA PRO A 296 -12.75 14.37 40.65
C PRO A 296 -13.04 15.11 39.33
N GLU A 297 -12.01 15.58 38.62
CA GLU A 297 -12.14 16.28 37.33
C GLU A 297 -11.92 15.35 36.13
N LEU A 298 -11.77 14.04 36.35
CA LEU A 298 -11.52 13.02 35.33
C LEU A 298 -12.78 12.24 34.92
N ILE A 299 -13.02 12.18 33.62
CA ILE A 299 -13.92 11.20 32.99
C ILE A 299 -13.07 10.02 32.52
N TYR A 300 -13.30 8.83 33.08
CA TYR A 300 -12.59 7.63 32.63
C TYR A 300 -13.49 6.78 31.73
N VAL A 301 -13.01 6.46 30.53
CA VAL A 301 -13.73 5.72 29.48
C VAL A 301 -13.20 4.29 29.42
N THR A 302 -14.07 3.30 29.60
CA THR A 302 -13.72 1.89 29.35
C THR A 302 -14.14 1.48 27.95
N CYS A 303 -13.18 1.02 27.14
CA CYS A 303 -13.31 0.66 25.73
C CYS A 303 -12.83 -0.77 25.48
N ASP A 304 -13.46 -1.47 24.53
CA ASP A 304 -13.06 -2.81 24.07
C ASP A 304 -13.05 -2.93 22.52
N PRO A 305 -12.17 -2.19 21.82
CA PRO A 305 -12.11 -2.19 20.36
C PRO A 305 -11.76 -3.56 19.80
N LYS A 306 -12.47 -3.99 18.75
CA LYS A 306 -12.35 -5.32 18.16
C LYS A 306 -11.23 -5.44 17.12
N ASP A 307 -10.84 -4.33 16.51
CA ASP A 307 -9.80 -4.23 15.50
C ASP A 307 -8.99 -2.93 15.66
N ALA A 308 -7.88 -2.82 14.92
CA ALA A 308 -7.01 -1.66 14.99
C ALA A 308 -7.69 -0.38 14.49
N GLN A 309 -8.62 -0.48 13.54
CA GLN A 309 -9.32 0.69 13.00
C GLN A 309 -10.21 1.33 14.08
N MET A 310 -10.96 0.53 14.84
CA MET A 310 -11.75 1.00 15.97
C MET A 310 -10.86 1.57 17.08
N TYR A 311 -9.73 0.92 17.39
CA TYR A 311 -8.79 1.40 18.39
C TYR A 311 -8.31 2.82 18.07
N VAL A 312 -7.79 3.04 16.86
CA VAL A 312 -7.25 4.34 16.44
C VAL A 312 -8.32 5.42 16.46
N LYS A 313 -9.52 5.12 15.96
CA LYS A 313 -10.62 6.11 15.95
C LYS A 313 -11.04 6.55 17.35
N ILE A 314 -11.08 5.63 18.32
CA ILE A 314 -11.44 5.96 19.70
C ILE A 314 -10.32 6.74 20.37
N GLN A 315 -9.07 6.39 20.10
CA GLN A 315 -7.92 7.15 20.60
C GLN A 315 -7.93 8.59 20.04
N GLU A 316 -8.23 8.77 18.74
CA GLU A 316 -8.42 10.09 18.13
C GLU A 316 -9.57 10.85 18.79
N LEU A 317 -10.74 10.21 19.00
CA LEU A 317 -11.89 10.81 19.67
C LEU A 317 -11.57 11.29 21.11
N ILE A 318 -10.92 10.45 21.91
CA ILE A 318 -10.53 10.82 23.28
C ILE A 318 -9.56 12.00 23.27
N ARG A 319 -8.60 12.00 22.33
CA ARG A 319 -7.65 13.10 22.17
C ARG A 319 -8.34 14.39 21.76
N ASP A 320 -9.32 14.32 20.86
CA ASP A 320 -10.09 15.49 20.40
C ASP A 320 -10.95 16.07 21.54
N ILE A 321 -11.59 15.21 22.35
CA ILE A 321 -12.33 15.65 23.55
C ILE A 321 -11.39 16.28 24.58
N GLN A 322 -10.23 15.67 24.85
CA GLN A 322 -9.23 16.25 25.74
C GLN A 322 -8.76 17.61 25.25
N HIS A 323 -8.53 17.75 23.94
CA HIS A 323 -8.15 19.02 23.34
C HIS A 323 -9.22 20.10 23.55
N GLU A 324 -10.50 19.75 23.43
CA GLU A 324 -11.61 20.67 23.69
C GLU A 324 -11.72 21.05 25.17
N PHE A 325 -11.46 20.13 26.10
CA PHE A 325 -11.35 20.46 27.53
C PHE A 325 -10.20 21.43 27.81
N ASP A 326 -9.01 21.18 27.27
CA ASP A 326 -7.83 22.02 27.45
C ASP A 326 -8.07 23.43 26.89
N LEU A 327 -8.65 23.51 25.68
CA LEU A 327 -8.99 24.76 25.02
C LEU A 327 -10.03 25.55 25.83
N SER A 328 -11.10 24.87 26.25
CA SER A 328 -12.18 25.46 27.05
C SER A 328 -11.65 26.01 28.37
N TRP A 329 -10.82 25.25 29.07
CA TRP A 329 -10.22 25.67 30.33
C TRP A 329 -9.31 26.90 30.16
N ALA A 330 -8.46 26.90 29.13
CA ALA A 330 -7.59 28.03 28.82
C ALA A 330 -8.40 29.30 28.50
N ILE A 331 -9.48 29.17 27.72
CA ILE A 331 -10.36 30.29 27.36
C ILE A 331 -11.09 30.83 28.59
N LEU A 332 -11.66 29.97 29.44
CA LEU A 332 -12.31 30.41 30.67
C LEU A 332 -11.32 31.13 31.60
N GLY A 333 -10.07 30.68 31.68
CA GLY A 333 -9.01 31.37 32.41
C GLY A 333 -8.66 32.74 31.84
N GLU A 334 -8.59 32.86 30.50
CA GLU A 334 -8.30 34.11 29.79
C GLU A 334 -9.43 35.16 29.96
N ILE A 335 -10.67 34.71 29.86
CA ILE A 335 -11.86 35.57 29.91
C ILE A 335 -12.20 35.90 31.35
N TYR A 336 -12.34 34.91 32.23
CA TYR A 336 -12.86 35.08 33.59
C TYR A 336 -11.76 35.11 34.66
N GLY A 337 -10.48 35.09 34.29
CA GLY A 337 -9.36 35.13 35.23
C GLY A 337 -9.27 36.42 36.06
N PHE A 338 -9.89 37.52 35.59
CA PHE A 338 -9.97 38.77 36.34
C PHE A 338 -11.00 38.73 37.49
N LEU A 339 -11.89 37.71 37.52
CA LEU A 339 -12.90 37.57 38.56
C LEU A 339 -12.25 36.95 39.82
N PRO A 340 -12.35 37.62 40.99
CA PRO A 340 -11.58 37.25 42.17
C PRO A 340 -12.03 35.97 42.89
N LYS A 341 -13.32 35.60 42.88
CA LYS A 341 -13.84 34.36 43.50
C LYS A 341 -15.02 33.72 42.77
N ASP A 342 -15.95 34.52 42.25
CA ASP A 342 -17.18 34.03 41.63
C ASP A 342 -16.98 33.93 40.11
N LYS A 343 -16.51 32.77 39.65
CA LYS A 343 -16.32 32.51 38.22
C LYS A 343 -16.98 31.20 37.83
N PRO A 344 -17.57 31.13 36.64
CA PRO A 344 -18.15 29.89 36.16
C PRO A 344 -17.05 28.83 35.96
N LYS A 345 -17.34 27.59 36.37
CA LYS A 345 -16.43 26.44 36.31
C LYS A 345 -17.12 25.26 35.64
N ILE A 346 -16.39 24.59 34.76
CA ILE A 346 -16.75 23.25 34.29
C ILE A 346 -16.30 22.19 35.29
N LYS A 347 -17.07 21.10 35.38
CA LYS A 347 -16.88 20.00 36.33
C LYS A 347 -15.69 19.11 35.99
N PHE A 348 -15.46 18.84 34.71
CA PHE A 348 -14.39 17.97 34.23
C PHE A 348 -13.37 18.75 33.41
N ARG A 349 -12.12 18.30 33.46
CA ARG A 349 -11.01 18.85 32.67
C ARG A 349 -10.17 17.78 31.99
N ARG A 350 -10.37 16.51 32.36
CA ARG A 350 -9.59 15.39 31.87
C ARG A 350 -10.49 14.27 31.40
N ILE A 351 -10.07 13.61 30.33
CA ILE A 351 -10.62 12.36 29.84
C ILE A 351 -9.48 11.37 29.62
N ASP A 352 -9.67 10.13 30.05
CA ASP A 352 -8.68 9.06 29.91
C ASP A 352 -9.36 7.71 29.63
N SER A 353 -8.59 6.68 29.25
CA SER A 353 -9.13 5.35 28.96
C SER A 353 -8.17 4.20 29.24
N ASN A 354 -8.72 2.99 29.22
CA ASN A 354 -7.94 1.75 29.36
C ASN A 354 -7.05 1.41 28.15
N LEU A 355 -7.11 2.17 27.03
CA LEU A 355 -6.49 1.80 25.75
C LEU A 355 -4.95 1.75 25.79
N GLU A 356 -4.33 2.51 26.69
CA GLU A 356 -2.87 2.57 26.85
C GLU A 356 -2.35 1.69 27.98
N HIS A 357 -3.25 1.06 28.74
CA HIS A 357 -2.86 0.19 29.84
C HIS A 357 -2.26 -1.12 29.33
N SER A 358 -1.15 -1.54 29.92
CA SER A 358 -0.47 -2.80 29.57
C SER A 358 -1.37 -4.02 29.69
N SER A 359 -2.30 -4.03 30.65
CA SER A 359 -3.28 -5.11 30.84
C SER A 359 -4.25 -5.25 29.67
N PHE A 360 -4.54 -4.17 28.95
CA PHE A 360 -5.35 -4.17 27.72
C PHE A 360 -4.48 -4.52 26.50
N LEU A 361 -3.34 -3.85 26.33
CA LEU A 361 -2.42 -4.06 25.21
C LEU A 361 -1.88 -5.50 25.12
N ASN A 362 -1.78 -6.20 26.25
CA ASN A 362 -1.37 -7.61 26.28
C ASN A 362 -2.47 -8.58 25.83
N LYS A 363 -3.75 -8.17 25.84
CA LYS A 363 -4.90 -9.03 25.48
C LYS A 363 -5.32 -8.89 24.02
N ILE A 364 -5.09 -7.74 23.40
CA ILE A 364 -5.51 -7.48 22.02
C ILE A 364 -4.77 -8.39 21.03
N LYS A 365 -5.48 -8.77 19.98
CA LYS A 365 -4.97 -9.62 18.90
C LYS A 365 -4.72 -8.85 17.60
N TYR A 366 -4.49 -7.54 17.69
CA TYR A 366 -4.17 -6.66 16.58
C TYR A 366 -3.11 -5.65 16.99
N VAL A 367 -2.49 -5.00 16.00
CA VAL A 367 -1.51 -3.93 16.22
C VAL A 367 -2.26 -2.61 16.44
N PRO A 368 -2.18 -1.97 17.62
CA PRO A 368 -3.01 -0.83 18.01
C PRO A 368 -2.48 0.49 17.46
N GLN A 369 -2.30 0.61 16.14
CA GLN A 369 -1.83 1.84 15.51
C GLN A 369 -2.34 1.98 14.09
N LYS A 370 -2.29 3.21 13.57
CA LYS A 370 -2.64 3.50 12.18
C LYS A 370 -1.55 3.01 11.25
N ILE A 371 -1.90 2.13 10.31
CA ILE A 371 -0.96 1.54 9.36
C ILE A 371 -1.52 1.73 7.95
N ASN A 372 -0.70 2.23 7.03
CA ASN A 372 -1.02 2.36 5.61
C ASN A 372 0.25 2.18 4.78
N PHE A 373 0.11 2.14 3.45
CA PHE A 373 1.27 2.17 2.57
C PHE A 373 1.93 3.54 2.62
N GLU A 374 3.21 3.57 2.96
CA GLU A 374 4.03 4.78 2.90
C GLU A 374 4.86 4.78 1.63
N VAL A 375 4.77 5.85 0.84
CA VAL A 375 5.63 6.02 -0.33
C VAL A 375 6.82 6.89 0.06
N ASN A 376 8.03 6.35 -0.06
CA ASN A 376 9.24 7.13 0.18
C ASN A 376 9.33 8.28 -0.83
N LYS A 377 9.68 9.50 -0.37
CA LYS A 377 9.76 10.72 -1.19
C LYS A 377 10.72 10.59 -2.39
N GLU A 378 11.72 9.72 -2.31
CA GLU A 378 12.64 9.44 -3.41
C GLU A 378 12.00 8.66 -4.58
N LEU A 379 10.77 8.14 -4.40
CA LEU A 379 10.10 7.21 -5.32
C LEU A 379 9.15 7.85 -6.32
N SER A 380 9.00 9.18 -6.32
CA SER A 380 8.27 9.94 -7.35
C SER A 380 8.73 9.68 -8.80
N LYS A 381 9.79 8.87 -9.00
CA LYS A 381 10.36 8.47 -10.28
C LYS A 381 9.98 7.05 -10.76
N LEU A 382 9.27 6.22 -9.98
CA LEU A 382 9.02 4.80 -10.33
C LEU A 382 7.55 4.42 -10.10
N LEU A 383 6.72 4.57 -11.14
CA LEU A 383 5.40 3.94 -11.23
C LEU A 383 5.61 2.44 -11.54
N VAL A 384 5.19 1.54 -10.63
CA VAL A 384 5.52 0.10 -10.72
C VAL A 384 4.86 -0.63 -11.89
N ALA A 385 3.61 -0.33 -12.24
CA ALA A 385 2.91 -0.95 -13.37
C ALA A 385 3.58 -0.66 -14.75
N PRO A 386 3.87 0.62 -15.09
CA PRO A 386 4.59 0.96 -16.32
C PRO A 386 6.00 0.35 -16.45
N LEU A 387 6.68 0.03 -15.33
CA LEU A 387 8.05 -0.52 -15.36
C LEU A 387 8.13 -1.97 -15.82
N TYR A 388 7.07 -2.75 -15.55
CA TYR A 388 7.00 -4.18 -15.89
C TYR A 388 6.07 -4.48 -17.07
N GLY A 389 5.38 -3.46 -17.61
CA GLY A 389 4.47 -3.61 -18.74
C GLY A 389 3.28 -4.52 -18.44
N ASP A 390 2.80 -4.49 -17.20
CA ASP A 390 1.65 -5.27 -16.70
C ASP A 390 1.73 -6.80 -16.91
N ASN A 391 2.95 -7.36 -17.02
CA ASN A 391 3.11 -8.79 -17.24
C ASN A 391 3.22 -9.58 -15.91
N PRO A 392 2.29 -10.52 -15.62
CA PRO A 392 2.22 -11.23 -14.34
C PRO A 392 3.44 -12.13 -14.05
N ILE A 393 4.18 -12.58 -15.08
CA ILE A 393 5.36 -13.44 -14.87
C ILE A 393 6.44 -12.77 -14.00
N TYR A 394 6.55 -11.44 -14.07
CA TYR A 394 7.52 -10.68 -13.28
C TYR A 394 7.08 -10.54 -11.82
N GLY A 395 5.76 -10.53 -11.55
CA GLY A 395 5.21 -10.63 -10.20
C GLY A 395 5.69 -11.92 -9.51
N VAL A 396 5.56 -13.06 -10.20
CA VAL A 396 6.07 -14.35 -9.71
C VAL A 396 7.57 -14.32 -9.46
N ARG A 397 8.35 -13.76 -10.40
CA ARG A 397 9.81 -13.63 -10.26
C ARG A 397 10.21 -12.89 -8.98
N GLU A 398 9.64 -11.70 -8.75
CA GLU A 398 9.99 -10.88 -7.58
C GLU A 398 9.58 -11.56 -6.27
N LEU A 399 8.44 -12.26 -6.25
CA LEU A 399 7.99 -13.02 -5.08
C LEU A 399 8.92 -14.20 -4.78
N VAL A 400 9.26 -15.02 -5.79
CA VAL A 400 10.22 -16.13 -5.66
C VAL A 400 11.58 -15.60 -5.20
N GLN A 401 12.02 -14.48 -5.76
CA GLN A 401 13.27 -13.85 -5.34
C GLN A 401 13.23 -13.44 -3.85
N ASN A 402 12.16 -12.79 -3.40
CA ASN A 402 12.03 -12.37 -1.99
C ASN A 402 12.00 -13.56 -1.03
N ALA A 403 11.26 -14.61 -1.39
CA ALA A 403 11.18 -15.86 -0.64
C ALA A 403 12.55 -16.55 -0.53
N THR A 404 13.27 -16.64 -1.65
CA THR A 404 14.59 -17.29 -1.66
C THR A 404 15.65 -16.47 -0.93
N ASP A 405 15.63 -15.14 -1.06
CA ASP A 405 16.48 -14.23 -0.27
C ASP A 405 16.22 -14.41 1.24
N ALA A 406 14.95 -14.53 1.67
CA ALA A 406 14.58 -14.76 3.08
C ALA A 406 15.07 -16.11 3.61
N CYS A 407 15.02 -17.17 2.80
CA CYS A 407 15.62 -18.47 3.14
C CYS A 407 17.14 -18.36 3.28
N LYS A 408 17.84 -17.70 2.35
CA LYS A 408 19.30 -17.53 2.39
C LYS A 408 19.75 -16.74 3.62
N GLU A 409 19.00 -15.71 4.02
CA GLU A 409 19.24 -14.98 5.28
C GLU A 409 19.06 -15.91 6.50
N ARG A 410 18.01 -16.76 6.52
CA ARG A 410 17.80 -17.72 7.60
C ARG A 410 18.89 -18.80 7.67
N ILE A 411 19.39 -19.30 6.55
CA ILE A 411 20.50 -20.28 6.52
C ILE A 411 21.69 -19.74 7.31
N LYS A 412 22.06 -18.47 7.09
CA LYS A 412 23.13 -17.81 7.84
C LYS A 412 22.81 -17.76 9.33
N ILE A 413 21.61 -17.30 9.71
CA ILE A 413 21.20 -17.20 11.12
C ILE A 413 21.27 -18.56 11.83
N GLU A 414 20.80 -19.62 11.19
CA GLU A 414 20.79 -20.97 11.76
C GLU A 414 22.22 -21.53 11.86
N ASN A 415 23.07 -21.28 10.86
CA ASN A 415 24.49 -21.66 10.89
C ASN A 415 25.25 -20.97 12.04
N ASP A 416 25.01 -19.68 12.27
CA ASP A 416 25.62 -18.94 13.39
C ASP A 416 25.20 -19.50 14.76
N LYS A 417 23.97 -20.04 14.86
CA LYS A 417 23.46 -20.76 16.04
C LYS A 417 23.95 -22.20 16.13
N GLY A 418 24.70 -22.69 15.14
CA GLY A 418 25.16 -24.08 15.05
C GLY A 418 24.08 -25.07 14.60
N ASN A 419 22.90 -24.61 14.16
CA ASN A 419 21.82 -25.45 13.68
C ASN A 419 21.97 -25.78 12.19
N LYS A 420 22.36 -27.01 11.89
CA LYS A 420 22.52 -27.51 10.50
C LYS A 420 21.30 -28.26 9.96
N ASN A 421 20.24 -28.41 10.77
CA ASN A 421 19.05 -29.20 10.42
C ASN A 421 17.97 -28.37 9.70
N TYR A 422 18.21 -27.09 9.48
CA TYR A 422 17.28 -26.23 8.74
C TYR A 422 17.30 -26.58 7.24
N ASN A 423 16.16 -27.04 6.73
CA ASN A 423 15.94 -27.35 5.32
C ASN A 423 15.13 -26.23 4.66
N PRO A 424 15.78 -25.29 3.94
CA PRO A 424 15.11 -24.14 3.36
C PRO A 424 14.25 -24.53 2.14
N LEU A 425 12.99 -24.10 2.16
CA LEU A 425 11.94 -24.50 1.22
C LEU A 425 11.07 -23.29 0.86
N VAL A 426 10.79 -23.16 -0.43
CA VAL A 426 9.79 -22.25 -1.00
C VAL A 426 8.78 -23.09 -1.78
N GLU A 427 7.50 -22.90 -1.50
CA GLU A 427 6.39 -23.58 -2.17
C GLU A 427 5.54 -22.52 -2.88
N VAL A 428 5.34 -22.69 -4.19
CA VAL A 428 4.49 -21.84 -5.01
C VAL A 428 3.34 -22.69 -5.53
N SER A 429 2.11 -22.36 -5.18
CA SER A 429 0.91 -23.07 -5.66
C SER A 429 -0.05 -22.13 -6.37
N ILE A 430 -0.75 -22.67 -7.37
CA ILE A 430 -1.92 -22.05 -8.00
C ILE A 430 -3.07 -23.02 -7.89
N ASP A 431 -4.08 -22.65 -7.11
CA ASP A 431 -5.24 -23.49 -6.80
C ASP A 431 -6.52 -22.87 -7.37
N LYS A 432 -7.46 -23.70 -7.81
CA LYS A 432 -8.76 -23.23 -8.32
C LYS A 432 -9.69 -22.92 -7.15
N ILE A 433 -10.29 -21.74 -7.13
CA ILE A 433 -11.35 -21.37 -6.17
C ILE A 433 -12.70 -21.72 -6.80
N ASP A 434 -12.97 -21.18 -7.99
CA ASP A 434 -14.18 -21.42 -8.79
C ASP A 434 -13.85 -21.36 -10.30
N GLU A 435 -14.85 -21.27 -11.18
CA GLU A 435 -14.63 -21.27 -12.63
C GLU A 435 -13.90 -20.04 -13.16
N GLU A 436 -13.99 -18.89 -12.48
CA GLU A 436 -13.43 -17.61 -12.90
C GLU A 436 -12.31 -17.10 -11.98
N ASN A 437 -12.17 -17.67 -10.77
CA ASN A 437 -11.21 -17.25 -9.75
C ASN A 437 -10.20 -18.34 -9.36
N TYR A 438 -8.95 -17.92 -9.20
CA TYR A 438 -7.81 -18.74 -8.81
C TYR A 438 -7.04 -18.08 -7.65
N LEU A 439 -6.32 -18.89 -6.89
CA LEU A 439 -5.50 -18.48 -5.75
C LEU A 439 -4.02 -18.77 -6.04
N PHE A 440 -3.21 -17.73 -6.18
CA PHE A 440 -1.75 -17.85 -6.16
C PHE A 440 -1.30 -17.83 -4.71
N LYS A 441 -0.46 -18.77 -4.29
CA LYS A 441 0.15 -18.79 -2.97
C LYS A 441 1.65 -19.02 -3.09
N ILE A 442 2.43 -18.24 -2.38
CA ILE A 442 3.86 -18.49 -2.16
C ILE A 442 4.12 -18.56 -0.65
N LYS A 443 4.67 -19.68 -0.20
CA LYS A 443 5.07 -19.90 1.20
C LYS A 443 6.56 -20.20 1.26
N ASP A 444 7.31 -19.41 2.00
CA ASP A 444 8.69 -19.70 2.38
C ASP A 444 8.80 -20.05 3.86
N ASN A 445 9.76 -20.90 4.19
CA ASN A 445 10.17 -21.11 5.59
C ASN A 445 11.41 -20.28 5.95
N GLY A 446 11.57 -19.10 5.34
CA GLY A 446 12.71 -18.20 5.52
C GLY A 446 12.69 -17.47 6.87
N LYS A 447 13.40 -16.34 6.97
CA LYS A 447 13.56 -15.62 8.25
C LYS A 447 12.28 -14.99 8.79
N GLY A 448 11.23 -14.83 7.97
CA GLY A 448 10.02 -14.08 8.29
C GLY A 448 10.26 -12.60 8.58
N MET A 449 9.23 -11.88 9.04
CA MET A 449 9.27 -10.45 9.34
C MET A 449 8.86 -10.14 10.78
N THR A 450 9.54 -9.19 11.43
CA THR A 450 9.05 -8.53 12.66
C THR A 450 8.02 -7.45 12.31
N LEU A 451 7.32 -6.93 13.33
CA LEU A 451 6.40 -5.79 13.12
C LEU A 451 7.13 -4.59 12.51
N ASP A 452 8.31 -4.24 13.04
CA ASP A 452 9.12 -3.14 12.49
C ASP A 452 9.52 -3.39 11.04
N GLU A 453 9.81 -4.64 10.67
CA GLU A 453 10.15 -4.98 9.30
C GLU A 453 8.95 -4.82 8.35
N ILE A 454 7.75 -5.20 8.83
CA ILE A 454 6.50 -5.01 8.10
C ILE A 454 6.24 -3.52 7.85
N LEU A 455 6.27 -2.72 8.91
CA LEU A 455 5.91 -1.30 8.86
C LEU A 455 6.91 -0.49 8.02
N ASN A 456 8.21 -0.65 8.29
CA ASN A 456 9.23 0.25 7.76
C ASN A 456 9.82 -0.20 6.42
N TYR A 457 9.54 -1.43 5.96
CA TYR A 457 10.12 -1.95 4.71
C TYR A 457 9.17 -2.77 3.85
N PHE A 458 8.25 -3.55 4.42
CA PHE A 458 7.27 -4.26 3.60
C PHE A 458 6.18 -3.32 3.09
N LEU A 459 5.60 -2.50 3.98
CA LEU A 459 4.55 -1.51 3.66
C LEU A 459 5.11 -0.13 3.28
N SER A 460 6.44 0.06 3.38
CA SER A 460 7.11 1.28 2.98
C SER A 460 7.78 1.10 1.61
N VAL A 461 7.14 1.62 0.57
CA VAL A 461 7.59 1.49 -0.81
C VAL A 461 8.90 2.25 -1.01
N GLY A 462 9.91 1.55 -1.54
CA GLY A 462 11.26 2.09 -1.79
C GLY A 462 12.22 2.00 -0.62
N SER A 463 11.71 1.63 0.55
CA SER A 463 12.51 1.35 1.72
C SER A 463 12.97 -0.10 1.66
N SER A 464 14.23 -0.34 1.99
CA SER A 464 14.77 -1.70 2.00
C SER A 464 15.53 -1.95 3.29
N PHE A 465 15.05 -2.92 4.09
CA PHE A 465 15.69 -3.34 5.35
C PHE A 465 17.18 -3.64 5.15
N ARG A 466 17.51 -4.10 3.95
CA ARG A 466 18.83 -4.52 3.50
C ARG A 466 19.86 -3.39 3.38
N LYS A 467 19.43 -2.12 3.46
CA LYS A 467 20.30 -0.94 3.52
C LYS A 467 20.64 -0.52 4.96
N THR A 468 19.93 -1.06 5.96
CA THR A 468 20.07 -0.64 7.36
C THR A 468 21.40 -1.07 7.98
N LEU A 469 21.81 -0.38 9.05
CA LEU A 469 22.97 -0.75 9.84
C LEU A 469 22.77 -2.10 10.55
N GLU A 470 21.54 -2.39 10.98
CA GLU A 470 21.19 -3.66 11.61
C GLU A 470 21.47 -4.83 10.67
N TRP A 471 20.93 -4.78 9.45
CA TRP A 471 21.19 -5.80 8.44
C TRP A 471 22.68 -5.89 8.10
N LYS A 472 23.38 -4.76 7.95
CA LYS A 472 24.82 -4.75 7.65
C LYS A 472 25.64 -5.42 8.75
N LYS A 473 25.37 -5.14 10.02
CA LYS A 473 26.07 -5.77 11.15
C LYS A 473 25.89 -7.29 11.16
N GLU A 474 24.70 -7.76 10.79
CA GLU A 474 24.39 -9.18 10.82
C GLU A 474 24.94 -9.91 9.59
N PHE A 475 24.81 -9.34 8.39
CA PHE A 475 25.04 -10.05 7.12
C PHE A 475 26.21 -9.51 6.29
N THR A 476 27.09 -8.70 6.87
CA THR A 476 28.34 -8.27 6.22
C THR A 476 29.55 -8.48 7.12
N ASN A 477 30.70 -8.76 6.51
CA ASN A 477 32.00 -8.79 7.16
C ASN A 477 33.02 -8.04 6.29
N ASP A 478 33.77 -7.09 6.86
CA ASP A 478 34.70 -6.20 6.14
C ASP A 478 34.10 -5.55 4.87
N GLY A 479 32.83 -5.15 4.94
CA GLY A 479 32.10 -4.54 3.83
C GLY A 479 31.67 -5.49 2.71
N LYS A 480 31.97 -6.79 2.81
CA LYS A 480 31.48 -7.84 1.89
C LYS A 480 30.23 -8.49 2.47
N SER A 481 29.25 -8.78 1.61
CA SER A 481 28.03 -9.47 2.05
C SER A 481 28.30 -10.96 2.23
N LEU A 482 27.77 -11.51 3.32
CA LEU A 482 27.84 -12.94 3.67
C LEU A 482 26.69 -13.75 3.05
N VAL A 483 25.74 -13.09 2.36
CA VAL A 483 24.54 -13.71 1.80
C VAL A 483 24.37 -13.27 0.35
N ASN A 484 24.23 -14.23 -0.54
CA ASN A 484 23.97 -14.00 -1.96
C ASN A 484 22.53 -13.52 -2.15
N ARG A 485 22.31 -12.31 -2.69
CA ARG A 485 20.98 -11.68 -2.73
C ARG A 485 20.72 -10.89 -4.01
N ASN A 486 19.46 -10.79 -4.39
CA ASN A 486 19.05 -10.00 -5.56
C ASN A 486 18.25 -8.73 -5.20
N GLY A 487 17.59 -8.65 -4.04
CA GLY A 487 16.76 -7.48 -3.67
C GLY A 487 17.55 -6.18 -3.44
N LYS A 488 17.26 -5.11 -4.21
CA LYS A 488 17.98 -3.81 -4.13
C LYS A 488 17.05 -2.59 -3.93
N PHE A 489 15.85 -2.62 -4.52
CA PHE A 489 15.02 -1.43 -4.71
C PHE A 489 13.84 -1.27 -3.72
N GLY A 490 13.46 -2.32 -2.98
CA GLY A 490 12.36 -2.21 -2.00
C GLY A 490 10.97 -2.04 -2.62
N ILE A 491 10.77 -2.53 -3.84
CA ILE A 491 9.48 -2.48 -4.57
C ILE A 491 8.80 -3.86 -4.67
N GLY A 492 9.32 -4.86 -3.95
CA GLY A 492 8.93 -6.26 -4.11
C GLY A 492 7.46 -6.55 -3.78
N VAL A 493 6.89 -5.85 -2.80
CA VAL A 493 5.46 -5.97 -2.47
C VAL A 493 4.57 -5.46 -3.61
N LEU A 494 5.01 -4.42 -4.32
CA LEU A 494 4.20 -3.83 -5.39
C LEU A 494 4.12 -4.74 -6.62
N ALA A 495 5.12 -5.60 -6.82
CA ALA A 495 5.09 -6.63 -7.85
C ALA A 495 4.00 -7.70 -7.60
N ALA A 496 3.57 -7.89 -6.35
CA ALA A 496 2.46 -8.78 -6.04
C ALA A 496 1.14 -8.28 -6.65
N PHE A 497 0.96 -6.95 -6.77
CA PHE A 497 -0.22 -6.36 -7.40
C PHE A 497 -0.25 -6.48 -8.93
N LEU A 498 0.83 -6.99 -9.56
CA LEU A 498 0.78 -7.44 -10.97
C LEU A 498 -0.01 -8.75 -11.13
N LEU A 499 -0.20 -9.49 -10.03
CA LEU A 499 -0.94 -10.76 -9.99
C LEU A 499 -2.38 -10.59 -9.51
N GLY A 500 -2.77 -9.48 -8.92
CA GLY A 500 -4.13 -9.29 -8.43
C GLY A 500 -4.26 -8.08 -7.51
N ASP A 501 -5.47 -7.57 -7.34
CA ASP A 501 -5.71 -6.29 -6.67
C ASP A 501 -5.54 -6.36 -5.15
N GLN A 502 -5.68 -7.54 -4.55
CA GLN A 502 -5.63 -7.75 -3.10
C GLN A 502 -4.63 -8.85 -2.76
N ILE A 503 -3.81 -8.59 -1.74
CA ILE A 503 -2.85 -9.55 -1.19
C ILE A 503 -3.19 -9.87 0.27
N SER A 504 -3.02 -11.13 0.65
CA SER A 504 -3.07 -11.62 2.03
C SER A 504 -1.67 -12.06 2.43
N VAL A 505 -1.20 -11.61 3.59
CA VAL A 505 0.16 -11.87 4.08
C VAL A 505 0.08 -12.47 5.46
N LYS A 506 0.82 -13.57 5.69
CA LYS A 506 1.08 -14.12 7.03
C LYS A 506 2.58 -14.27 7.22
N THR A 507 3.11 -13.89 8.37
CA THR A 507 4.56 -13.98 8.60
C THR A 507 4.89 -14.17 10.07
N LYS A 508 5.96 -14.91 10.33
CA LYS A 508 6.54 -15.08 11.67
C LYS A 508 8.05 -15.04 11.58
N SER A 509 8.65 -14.08 12.29
CA SER A 509 10.10 -13.91 12.34
C SER A 509 10.80 -15.07 13.07
N VAL A 510 12.02 -15.41 12.64
CA VAL A 510 12.94 -16.34 13.34
C VAL A 510 13.53 -15.74 14.61
N LYS A 511 13.37 -14.42 14.84
CA LYS A 511 13.81 -13.76 16.07
C LYS A 511 13.01 -14.29 17.27
N TYR A 512 13.67 -14.33 18.44
CA TYR A 512 13.08 -14.87 19.68
C TYR A 512 11.85 -14.04 20.13
N ASN A 513 10.83 -14.72 20.67
CA ASN A 513 9.55 -14.13 21.13
C ASN A 513 8.80 -13.32 20.05
N SER A 514 9.00 -13.61 18.77
CA SER A 514 8.23 -13.00 17.69
C SER A 514 6.76 -13.46 17.71
N LYS A 515 5.84 -12.50 17.56
CA LYS A 515 4.44 -12.80 17.24
C LYS A 515 4.31 -13.15 15.75
N THR A 516 3.27 -13.89 15.41
CA THR A 516 2.86 -14.05 14.01
C THR A 516 1.92 -12.92 13.64
N TYR A 517 2.13 -12.30 12.48
CA TYR A 517 1.27 -11.25 11.94
C TYR A 517 0.54 -11.73 10.70
N ALA A 518 -0.71 -11.30 10.54
CA ALA A 518 -1.54 -11.55 9.38
C ALA A 518 -2.35 -10.30 9.01
N PHE A 519 -2.39 -9.96 7.72
CA PHE A 519 -3.17 -8.83 7.21
C PHE A 519 -3.51 -8.99 5.73
N GLU A 520 -4.52 -8.25 5.30
CA GLU A 520 -4.91 -8.12 3.90
C GLU A 520 -4.85 -6.67 3.48
N THR A 521 -4.45 -6.42 2.23
CA THR A 521 -4.34 -5.05 1.73
C THR A 521 -4.42 -4.98 0.20
N ASN A 522 -4.86 -3.83 -0.29
CA ASN A 522 -4.78 -3.41 -1.69
C ASN A 522 -4.14 -2.01 -1.79
N LEU A 523 -3.80 -1.58 -3.01
CA LEU A 523 -3.16 -0.27 -3.23
C LEU A 523 -4.04 0.93 -2.82
N ASN A 524 -5.36 0.74 -2.72
CA ASN A 524 -6.33 1.77 -2.34
C ASN A 524 -6.69 1.72 -0.84
N THR A 525 -6.02 0.87 -0.05
CA THR A 525 -6.36 0.67 1.36
C THR A 525 -5.76 1.77 2.22
N ASP A 526 -6.62 2.66 2.73
CA ASP A 526 -6.23 3.76 3.63
C ASP A 526 -5.77 3.30 5.02
N PHE A 527 -6.20 2.11 5.44
CA PHE A 527 -5.92 1.55 6.76
C PHE A 527 -5.78 0.03 6.67
N ILE A 528 -4.61 -0.48 7.05
CA ILE A 528 -4.28 -1.91 7.03
C ILE A 528 -4.40 -2.44 8.45
N ASP A 529 -5.34 -3.37 8.66
CA ASP A 529 -5.52 -4.03 9.95
C ASP A 529 -4.57 -5.21 10.09
N ILE A 530 -3.54 -5.05 10.93
CA ILE A 530 -2.58 -6.13 11.21
C ILE A 530 -3.00 -6.89 12.46
N ASN A 531 -3.39 -8.14 12.25
CA ASN A 531 -3.79 -9.06 13.29
C ASN A 531 -2.64 -9.95 13.74
N THR A 532 -2.61 -10.30 15.02
CA THR A 532 -1.72 -11.33 15.57
C THR A 532 -2.44 -12.66 15.64
N ILE A 533 -1.87 -13.68 15.03
CA ILE A 533 -2.46 -15.03 14.99
C ILE A 533 -1.58 -16.04 15.73
N GLU A 534 -2.19 -17.17 16.10
CA GLU A 534 -1.50 -18.31 16.69
C GLU A 534 -1.20 -19.37 15.60
N ASN A 535 -0.28 -20.29 15.88
CA ASN A 535 -0.05 -21.48 15.04
C ASN A 535 0.36 -21.23 13.58
N PHE A 536 1.34 -20.36 13.35
CA PHE A 536 2.05 -20.25 12.07
C PHE A 536 3.53 -20.56 12.25
N GLU A 537 4.12 -21.21 11.25
CA GLU A 537 5.53 -21.57 11.24
C GLU A 537 6.40 -20.36 10.89
N ILE A 538 7.70 -20.42 11.23
CA ILE A 538 8.65 -19.36 10.89
C ILE A 538 8.78 -19.28 9.36
N GLY A 539 8.60 -18.08 8.81
CA GLY A 539 8.57 -17.83 7.37
C GLY A 539 7.54 -16.79 6.97
N THR A 540 7.20 -16.74 5.69
CA THR A 540 6.18 -15.85 5.13
C THR A 540 5.31 -16.60 4.13
N GLU A 541 3.99 -16.36 4.17
CA GLU A 541 3.01 -16.78 3.17
C GLU A 541 2.40 -15.51 2.56
N ILE A 542 2.38 -15.42 1.23
CA ILE A 542 1.64 -14.41 0.48
C ILE A 542 0.64 -15.14 -0.41
N ALA A 543 -0.63 -14.76 -0.32
CA ALA A 543 -1.72 -15.29 -1.13
C ALA A 543 -2.42 -14.17 -1.90
N ILE A 544 -2.75 -14.41 -3.17
CA ILE A 544 -3.27 -13.42 -4.11
C ILE A 544 -4.37 -14.08 -4.93
N GLN A 545 -5.57 -13.50 -4.92
CA GLN A 545 -6.67 -13.95 -5.77
C GLN A 545 -6.56 -13.29 -7.14
N PHE A 546 -6.77 -14.08 -8.20
CA PHE A 546 -6.68 -13.57 -9.58
C PHE A 546 -7.62 -14.29 -10.53
N SER A 547 -7.92 -13.63 -11.65
CA SER A 547 -8.92 -14.11 -12.62
C SER A 547 -8.36 -15.20 -13.55
N LYS A 548 -9.27 -15.97 -14.15
CA LYS A 548 -8.94 -16.92 -15.22
C LYS A 548 -8.13 -16.28 -16.36
N SER A 549 -8.48 -15.06 -16.78
CA SER A 549 -7.72 -14.35 -17.81
C SER A 549 -6.25 -14.16 -17.44
N MET A 550 -5.97 -13.87 -16.17
CA MET A 550 -4.61 -13.72 -15.68
C MET A 550 -3.88 -15.07 -15.54
N LEU A 551 -4.59 -16.16 -15.23
CA LEU A 551 -4.03 -17.51 -15.33
C LEU A 551 -3.62 -17.83 -16.76
N ASP A 552 -4.50 -17.55 -17.73
CA ASP A 552 -4.24 -17.78 -19.14
C ASP A 552 -3.03 -16.97 -19.60
N GLN A 553 -2.87 -15.73 -19.14
CA GLN A 553 -1.68 -14.91 -19.42
C GLN A 553 -0.41 -15.49 -18.79
N LEU A 554 -0.44 -15.92 -17.53
CA LEU A 554 0.70 -16.48 -16.81
C LEU A 554 1.17 -17.83 -17.40
N THR A 555 0.22 -18.61 -17.94
CA THR A 555 0.48 -19.93 -18.52
C THR A 555 0.67 -19.90 -20.04
N LYS A 556 0.44 -18.76 -20.70
CA LYS A 556 0.65 -18.61 -22.15
C LYS A 556 2.14 -18.76 -22.49
N ASP A 557 2.46 -19.70 -23.37
CA ASP A 557 3.85 -20.04 -23.77
C ASP A 557 4.57 -18.95 -24.64
N ASN A 558 4.12 -17.69 -24.66
CA ASN A 558 4.44 -16.75 -25.75
C ASN A 558 5.16 -15.44 -25.39
N TYR A 559 5.70 -15.24 -24.19
CA TYR A 559 6.59 -14.09 -23.93
C TYR A 559 7.96 -14.55 -23.42
N ASN A 560 9.01 -14.22 -24.18
CA ASN A 560 10.43 -14.50 -23.90
C ASN A 560 10.85 -15.96 -23.71
N ARG A 561 9.99 -16.98 -23.83
CA ARG A 561 10.28 -18.41 -23.58
C ARG A 561 10.62 -18.78 -22.11
N ILE A 562 10.39 -17.88 -21.14
CA ILE A 562 10.57 -18.16 -19.70
C ILE A 562 9.19 -18.45 -19.10
N LYS A 563 8.99 -19.63 -18.50
CA LYS A 563 7.75 -19.94 -17.77
C LYS A 563 7.82 -19.36 -16.36
N TRP A 564 6.66 -19.16 -15.73
CA TRP A 564 6.58 -18.70 -14.33
C TRP A 564 7.30 -19.62 -13.33
N THR A 565 7.57 -20.88 -13.70
CA THR A 565 8.33 -21.88 -12.93
C THR A 565 9.85 -21.81 -13.10
N ASP A 566 10.34 -21.02 -14.06
CA ASP A 566 11.73 -21.10 -14.54
C ASP A 566 12.67 -20.07 -13.92
N TRP A 567 12.14 -19.16 -13.09
CA TRP A 567 12.89 -18.00 -12.61
C TRP A 567 14.08 -18.31 -11.71
N TYR A 568 14.07 -19.44 -11.00
CA TYR A 568 15.08 -19.79 -10.02
C TYR A 568 15.80 -21.09 -10.40
N ILE A 569 17.13 -21.03 -10.46
CA ILE A 569 18.00 -22.15 -10.89
C ILE A 569 18.85 -22.73 -9.76
N GLY A 570 18.79 -22.13 -8.57
CA GLY A 570 19.58 -22.53 -7.42
C GLY A 570 19.14 -23.87 -6.86
N LYS A 571 20.04 -24.53 -6.11
CA LYS A 571 19.74 -25.81 -5.43
C LYS A 571 19.25 -25.62 -4.00
N ASN A 572 19.56 -24.49 -3.38
CA ASN A 572 19.31 -24.24 -1.97
C ASN A 572 19.02 -22.74 -1.73
N PRO A 573 17.79 -22.32 -1.39
CA PRO A 573 16.59 -23.12 -1.09
C PRO A 573 16.07 -24.02 -2.22
N LEU A 574 15.30 -25.04 -1.87
CA LEU A 574 14.48 -25.81 -2.81
C LEU A 574 13.21 -25.03 -3.12
N VAL A 575 12.87 -24.87 -4.40
CA VAL A 575 11.62 -24.24 -4.83
C VAL A 575 10.72 -25.27 -5.51
N LYS A 576 9.50 -25.44 -5.02
CA LYS A 576 8.49 -26.35 -5.58
C LYS A 576 7.34 -25.55 -6.19
N TYR A 577 6.91 -25.95 -7.39
CA TYR A 577 5.79 -25.33 -8.07
C TYR A 577 4.65 -26.34 -8.24
N THR A 578 3.43 -25.93 -7.92
CA THR A 578 2.22 -26.74 -8.06
C THR A 578 1.15 -25.95 -8.79
N LEU A 579 0.50 -26.55 -9.78
CA LEU A 579 -0.64 -25.97 -10.49
C LEU A 579 -1.79 -26.97 -10.44
N LEU A 580 -2.90 -26.58 -9.81
CA LEU A 580 -4.10 -27.40 -9.65
C LEU A 580 -3.81 -28.75 -9.00
N GLY A 581 -2.94 -28.77 -7.98
CA GLY A 581 -2.48 -29.97 -7.30
C GLY A 581 -1.40 -30.78 -8.03
N GLU A 582 -1.07 -30.44 -9.27
CA GLU A 582 -0.01 -31.11 -10.03
C GLU A 582 1.33 -30.41 -9.87
N ILE A 583 2.38 -31.18 -9.53
CA ILE A 583 3.75 -30.67 -9.48
C ILE A 583 4.20 -30.25 -10.88
N LYS A 584 4.75 -29.05 -11.00
CA LYS A 584 5.34 -28.52 -12.22
C LYS A 584 6.84 -28.40 -12.06
N GLU A 585 7.56 -29.12 -12.91
CA GLU A 585 9.02 -29.08 -12.93
C GLU A 585 9.50 -27.87 -13.74
N PRO A 586 10.50 -27.13 -13.25
CA PRO A 586 11.18 -26.12 -14.04
C PRO A 586 11.75 -26.72 -15.32
N ASN A 587 11.80 -25.92 -16.37
CA ASN A 587 12.31 -26.35 -17.66
C ASN A 587 13.76 -26.83 -17.53
N GLU A 588 14.02 -28.03 -18.06
CA GLU A 588 15.36 -28.61 -18.13
C GLU A 588 16.38 -27.69 -18.81
N PHE A 589 15.92 -26.73 -19.60
CA PHE A 589 16.69 -25.65 -20.18
C PHE A 589 17.58 -24.95 -19.17
N PHE A 590 17.05 -24.62 -18.00
CA PHE A 590 17.72 -23.79 -16.98
C PHE A 590 18.59 -24.60 -16.02
N LYS A 591 18.66 -25.93 -16.18
CA LYS A 591 19.49 -26.80 -15.35
C LYS A 591 20.94 -26.79 -15.87
N PRO A 592 21.91 -26.26 -15.11
CA PRO A 592 23.31 -26.18 -15.55
C PRO A 592 23.90 -27.55 -15.86
N THR A 593 24.70 -27.63 -16.93
CA THR A 593 25.42 -28.86 -17.33
C THR A 593 26.75 -28.98 -16.55
N LYS A 594 27.87 -29.30 -17.22
CA LYS A 594 29.18 -29.30 -16.58
C LYS A 594 29.61 -27.85 -16.32
N GLN A 595 29.68 -27.49 -15.04
CA GLN A 595 30.07 -26.17 -14.57
C GLN A 595 31.55 -25.86 -14.86
N ARG A 596 31.82 -24.62 -15.27
CA ARG A 596 33.16 -24.04 -15.35
C ARG A 596 33.17 -22.67 -14.71
N ASN A 597 34.29 -22.33 -14.10
CA ASN A 597 34.44 -21.12 -13.32
C ASN A 597 35.51 -20.24 -13.95
N ILE A 598 35.19 -18.97 -14.16
CA ILE A 598 36.18 -17.96 -14.54
C ILE A 598 36.53 -17.11 -13.32
N LYS A 599 37.82 -16.77 -13.19
CA LYS A 599 38.28 -15.80 -12.20
C LYS A 599 38.14 -14.40 -12.80
N THR A 600 37.37 -13.54 -12.14
CA THR A 600 37.23 -12.13 -12.53
C THR A 600 37.69 -11.24 -11.37
N LYS A 601 38.02 -9.97 -11.67
CA LYS A 601 38.45 -9.02 -10.62
C LYS A 601 37.31 -8.45 -9.78
N ASN A 602 36.09 -8.42 -10.32
CA ASN A 602 34.98 -7.63 -9.79
C ASN A 602 33.80 -8.44 -9.24
N TYR A 603 33.73 -9.75 -9.52
CA TYR A 603 32.63 -10.64 -9.13
C TYR A 603 33.15 -11.79 -8.28
N ASP A 604 32.31 -12.28 -7.38
CA ASP A 604 32.68 -13.32 -6.42
C ASP A 604 32.90 -14.67 -7.13
N GLU A 605 31.99 -15.02 -8.03
CA GLU A 605 32.09 -16.20 -8.88
C GLU A 605 31.32 -15.97 -10.18
N VAL A 606 31.92 -16.35 -11.32
CA VAL A 606 31.20 -16.38 -12.60
C VAL A 606 31.33 -17.78 -13.17
N GLN A 607 30.19 -18.40 -13.41
CA GLN A 607 30.07 -19.75 -13.91
C GLN A 607 29.48 -19.74 -15.32
N TRP A 608 29.98 -20.63 -16.18
CA TRP A 608 29.42 -20.82 -17.51
C TRP A 608 29.26 -22.29 -17.89
N PHE A 609 28.29 -22.55 -18.76
CA PHE A 609 27.88 -23.89 -19.17
C PHE A 609 27.70 -23.94 -20.69
N TYR A 610 27.90 -25.13 -21.28
CA TYR A 610 27.45 -25.32 -22.66
C TYR A 610 25.94 -25.52 -22.67
N PRO A 611 25.22 -24.89 -23.61
CA PRO A 611 23.79 -25.10 -23.76
C PRO A 611 23.50 -26.56 -24.11
N LYS A 612 22.41 -27.12 -23.56
CA LYS A 612 21.97 -28.48 -23.91
C LYS A 612 21.64 -28.57 -25.41
N GLU A 613 22.13 -29.62 -26.06
CA GLU A 613 21.86 -29.92 -27.48
C GLU A 613 20.35 -30.09 -27.70
N THR A 614 19.73 -29.06 -28.25
CA THR A 614 18.35 -29.08 -28.73
C THR A 614 18.33 -28.60 -30.18
N ILE A 615 17.42 -29.16 -30.97
CA ILE A 615 17.29 -28.91 -32.41
C ILE A 615 16.79 -27.45 -32.59
N GLY A 616 17.65 -26.54 -33.06
CA GLY A 616 17.31 -25.13 -33.35
C GLY A 616 18.40 -24.11 -32.96
N PHE A 617 18.31 -22.89 -33.51
CA PHE A 617 19.05 -21.72 -33.00
C PHE A 617 18.45 -21.35 -31.63
N ARG A 618 19.22 -21.57 -30.56
CA ARG A 618 18.77 -21.38 -29.18
C ARG A 618 19.53 -20.20 -28.56
N ASP A 619 18.81 -19.30 -27.90
CA ASP A 619 19.40 -18.21 -27.13
C ASP A 619 19.89 -18.72 -25.76
N ALA A 620 20.99 -18.19 -25.25
CA ALA A 620 21.58 -18.58 -23.97
C ALA A 620 21.02 -17.75 -22.81
N PHE A 621 20.89 -18.33 -21.62
CA PHE A 621 20.40 -17.58 -20.45
C PHE A 621 21.51 -16.91 -19.66
N VAL A 622 21.11 -15.83 -18.98
CA VAL A 622 21.92 -15.16 -17.97
C VAL A 622 21.16 -15.21 -16.65
N ALA A 623 21.81 -15.74 -15.61
CA ALA A 623 21.31 -15.72 -14.25
C ALA A 623 22.24 -14.92 -13.32
N CYS A 624 21.66 -14.23 -12.34
CA CYS A 624 22.37 -13.50 -11.30
C CYS A 624 21.84 -13.93 -9.92
N ASN A 625 22.75 -14.35 -9.05
CA ASN A 625 22.46 -14.93 -7.72
C ASN A 625 21.27 -15.93 -7.77
N ASP A 626 21.34 -16.87 -8.71
CA ASP A 626 20.35 -17.94 -8.97
C ASP A 626 19.02 -17.51 -9.60
N ILE A 627 18.84 -16.23 -9.97
CA ILE A 627 17.63 -15.75 -10.64
C ILE A 627 17.91 -15.49 -12.12
N VAL A 628 17.06 -16.03 -13.00
CA VAL A 628 17.12 -15.80 -14.45
C VAL A 628 16.75 -14.35 -14.75
N ILE A 629 17.63 -13.66 -15.47
CA ILE A 629 17.49 -12.25 -15.85
C ILE A 629 16.93 -12.13 -17.26
N THR A 630 17.52 -12.83 -18.22
CA THR A 630 17.13 -12.74 -19.63
C THR A 630 17.49 -14.01 -20.40
N LEU A 631 16.73 -14.24 -21.48
CA LEU A 631 17.05 -15.20 -22.55
C LEU A 631 17.64 -14.51 -23.79
N GLU A 632 17.50 -13.19 -23.91
CA GLU A 632 18.02 -12.41 -25.03
C GLU A 632 19.18 -11.56 -24.53
N GLY A 633 20.29 -12.22 -24.21
CA GLY A 633 21.53 -11.51 -23.94
C GLY A 633 21.99 -10.79 -25.22
N ASN A 634 21.71 -9.50 -25.33
CA ASN A 634 22.58 -8.56 -26.05
C ASN A 634 23.91 -8.48 -25.29
N SER A 635 24.62 -9.60 -25.26
CA SER A 635 26.06 -9.63 -25.13
C SER A 635 26.57 -9.67 -26.56
N SER A 636 27.34 -8.67 -26.93
CA SER A 636 28.23 -8.71 -28.08
C SER A 636 29.32 -9.71 -27.75
N PHE A 637 29.04 -11.02 -27.66
CA PHE A 637 30.10 -12.03 -27.60
C PHE A 637 30.88 -11.89 -28.92
N TYR A 638 31.90 -11.04 -28.88
CA TYR A 638 32.11 -9.90 -29.80
C TYR A 638 32.39 -10.37 -31.23
N TYR A 639 31.71 -9.77 -32.21
CA TYR A 639 32.13 -9.61 -33.60
C TYR A 639 33.48 -10.28 -33.99
N ASN A 640 33.44 -11.59 -34.31
CA ASN A 640 34.45 -12.46 -34.94
C ASN A 640 34.78 -13.71 -34.13
N SER A 641 33.93 -14.74 -34.23
CA SER A 641 34.51 -16.08 -34.23
C SER A 641 33.76 -16.97 -35.22
N ASN A 642 34.44 -17.40 -36.28
CA ASN A 642 34.01 -18.54 -37.09
C ASN A 642 34.04 -19.87 -36.30
N VAL A 643 34.24 -19.79 -34.97
CA VAL A 643 34.65 -20.89 -34.06
C VAL A 643 33.59 -21.17 -32.99
N ILE A 644 32.96 -20.15 -32.40
CA ILE A 644 31.94 -20.33 -31.35
C ILE A 644 30.61 -19.75 -31.85
N LEU A 645 29.72 -20.62 -32.34
CA LEU A 645 28.40 -20.22 -32.85
C LEU A 645 27.28 -20.24 -31.80
N ARG A 646 27.48 -20.93 -30.67
CA ARG A 646 26.48 -20.98 -29.58
C ARG A 646 27.02 -20.24 -28.36
N LYS A 647 26.24 -19.28 -27.86
CA LYS A 647 26.56 -18.56 -26.62
C LYS A 647 26.51 -19.53 -25.43
N PRO A 648 27.42 -19.41 -24.45
CA PRO A 648 27.33 -20.19 -23.22
C PRO A 648 26.21 -19.65 -22.32
N ASP A 649 25.58 -20.54 -21.56
CA ASP A 649 24.70 -20.14 -20.44
C ASP A 649 25.57 -19.62 -19.29
N ILE A 650 25.15 -18.55 -18.63
CA ILE A 650 25.96 -17.84 -17.63
C ILE A 650 25.21 -17.73 -16.31
N SER A 651 25.88 -18.05 -15.21
CA SER A 651 25.40 -17.81 -13.84
C SER A 651 26.44 -16.98 -13.07
N ILE A 652 26.01 -15.83 -12.56
CA ILE A 652 26.86 -14.84 -11.92
C ILE A 652 26.52 -14.78 -10.44
N LEU A 653 27.52 -14.92 -9.60
CA LEU A 653 27.44 -14.60 -8.18
C LEU A 653 27.95 -13.18 -7.95
N ASP A 654 27.03 -12.29 -7.61
CA ASP A 654 27.27 -10.88 -7.38
C ASP A 654 26.65 -10.45 -6.05
N THR A 655 27.40 -10.66 -4.97
CA THR A 655 26.95 -10.29 -3.62
C THR A 655 26.89 -8.78 -3.39
N GLN A 656 27.60 -8.01 -4.23
CA GLN A 656 27.73 -6.56 -4.12
C GLN A 656 26.76 -5.79 -5.04
N GLY A 657 26.04 -6.48 -5.94
CA GLY A 657 25.07 -5.88 -6.85
C GLY A 657 25.71 -4.91 -7.86
N LYS A 658 26.90 -5.27 -8.35
CA LYS A 658 27.71 -4.54 -9.35
C LYS A 658 27.31 -4.84 -10.79
N LEU A 659 26.61 -5.93 -11.06
CA LEU A 659 26.15 -6.26 -12.40
C LEU A 659 25.19 -5.15 -12.88
N PRO A 660 25.47 -4.52 -14.02
CA PRO A 660 24.68 -3.39 -14.51
C PRO A 660 23.37 -3.91 -15.11
N LEU A 661 22.39 -4.18 -14.25
CA LEU A 661 21.05 -4.61 -14.61
C LEU A 661 20.12 -3.42 -14.74
N SER A 662 19.20 -3.47 -15.72
CA SER A 662 18.12 -2.48 -15.83
C SER A 662 17.27 -2.44 -14.56
N LEU A 663 16.55 -1.34 -14.34
CA LEU A 663 15.64 -1.18 -13.19
C LEU A 663 14.61 -2.31 -13.08
N ASN A 664 14.06 -2.76 -14.21
CA ASN A 664 13.13 -3.90 -14.28
C ASN A 664 13.81 -5.28 -14.32
N ARG A 665 15.15 -5.31 -14.34
CA ARG A 665 16.00 -6.53 -14.33
C ARG A 665 15.72 -7.53 -15.45
N ASN A 666 15.24 -7.05 -16.59
CA ASN A 666 14.95 -7.88 -17.75
C ASN A 666 16.12 -7.92 -18.75
N ARG A 667 17.15 -7.08 -18.53
CA ARG A 667 18.34 -7.00 -19.39
C ARG A 667 19.51 -6.35 -18.66
N LEU A 668 20.69 -6.46 -19.27
CA LEU A 668 21.86 -5.66 -18.91
C LEU A 668 21.70 -4.24 -19.47
N GLU A 669 22.22 -3.24 -18.75
CA GLU A 669 22.27 -1.85 -19.24
C GLU A 669 23.34 -1.66 -20.33
N SER A 670 24.36 -2.52 -20.32
CA SER A 670 25.42 -2.57 -21.34
C SER A 670 25.15 -3.69 -22.35
N MET A 671 25.58 -3.49 -23.60
CA MET A 671 25.63 -4.54 -24.62
C MET A 671 26.78 -5.55 -24.41
N MET A 672 27.68 -5.31 -23.45
CA MET A 672 28.80 -6.19 -23.13
C MET A 672 28.74 -6.70 -21.70
N PHE A 673 29.21 -7.92 -21.46
CA PHE A 673 29.54 -8.34 -20.10
C PHE A 673 30.81 -7.62 -19.62
N PRO A 674 30.88 -7.19 -18.35
CA PRO A 674 32.10 -6.61 -17.79
C PRO A 674 33.31 -7.57 -17.73
N PHE A 675 33.09 -8.86 -18.01
CA PHE A 675 34.09 -9.93 -18.04
C PHE A 675 34.06 -10.72 -19.38
N GLU A 676 33.54 -10.11 -20.45
CA GLU A 676 33.30 -10.80 -21.72
C GLU A 676 34.58 -11.38 -22.35
N GLU A 677 35.72 -10.69 -22.20
CA GLU A 677 37.02 -11.16 -22.67
C GLU A 677 37.49 -12.40 -21.89
N GLU A 678 37.41 -12.38 -20.55
CA GLU A 678 37.77 -13.53 -19.72
C GLU A 678 36.89 -14.74 -20.04
N LEU A 679 35.58 -14.51 -20.23
CA LEU A 679 34.64 -15.56 -20.61
C LEU A 679 34.98 -16.13 -21.99
N TYR A 680 35.25 -15.28 -22.99
CA TYR A 680 35.63 -15.73 -24.34
C TYR A 680 36.91 -16.58 -24.32
N VAL A 681 37.93 -16.11 -23.62
CA VAL A 681 39.22 -16.82 -23.49
C VAL A 681 39.02 -18.18 -22.81
N ASP A 682 38.21 -18.26 -21.75
CA ASP A 682 37.98 -19.51 -21.03
C ASP A 682 37.16 -20.51 -21.84
N VAL A 683 36.11 -20.05 -22.53
CA VAL A 683 35.32 -20.87 -23.47
C VAL A 683 36.21 -21.42 -24.58
N CYS A 684 37.07 -20.58 -25.16
CA CYS A 684 38.05 -21.03 -26.15
C CYS A 684 38.99 -22.09 -25.57
N ARG A 685 39.58 -21.85 -24.39
CA ARG A 685 40.49 -22.81 -23.75
C ARG A 685 39.83 -24.15 -23.48
N ASP A 686 38.61 -24.18 -22.97
CA ASP A 686 37.89 -25.42 -22.72
C ASP A 686 37.53 -26.14 -24.03
N LEU A 687 37.09 -25.40 -25.06
CA LEU A 687 36.82 -25.96 -26.39
C LEU A 687 38.08 -26.63 -26.96
N ILE A 688 39.22 -25.94 -26.86
CA ILE A 688 40.53 -26.47 -27.31
C ILE A 688 40.91 -27.71 -26.51
N ALA A 689 40.80 -27.65 -25.18
CA ALA A 689 41.13 -28.79 -24.31
C ALA A 689 40.26 -30.01 -24.65
N ARG A 690 38.97 -29.80 -24.95
CA ARG A 690 38.08 -30.87 -25.42
C ARG A 690 38.53 -31.42 -26.77
N ILE A 691 38.85 -30.57 -27.74
CA ILE A 691 39.35 -30.99 -29.05
C ILE A 691 40.62 -31.84 -28.91
N LEU A 692 41.58 -31.40 -28.08
CA LEU A 692 42.87 -32.07 -27.88
C LEU A 692 42.80 -33.39 -27.09
N THR A 693 41.70 -33.65 -26.38
CA THR A 693 41.54 -34.84 -25.53
C THR A 693 40.64 -35.92 -26.14
N LEU A 694 40.12 -35.70 -27.35
CA LEU A 694 39.26 -36.65 -28.05
C LEU A 694 40.09 -37.73 -28.75
N SER A 695 39.70 -39.00 -28.58
CA SER A 695 40.18 -40.10 -29.42
C SER A 695 39.59 -39.99 -30.83
N VAL A 696 40.27 -40.48 -31.87
CA VAL A 696 39.70 -40.46 -33.24
C VAL A 696 38.64 -41.54 -33.36
N SER A 697 37.36 -41.18 -33.56
CA SER A 697 36.28 -42.13 -33.86
C SER A 697 35.25 -41.55 -34.85
N SER A 698 34.60 -42.41 -35.62
CA SER A 698 33.56 -42.02 -36.59
C SER A 698 32.30 -41.42 -35.94
N GLU A 699 32.05 -41.70 -34.65
CA GLU A 699 30.91 -41.12 -33.91
C GLU A 699 31.15 -39.67 -33.48
N ILE A 700 32.42 -39.27 -33.30
CA ILE A 700 32.76 -37.90 -32.89
C ILE A 700 32.38 -36.88 -33.97
N MET A 701 32.49 -37.25 -35.24
CA MET A 701 32.02 -36.43 -36.38
C MET A 701 30.51 -36.14 -36.31
N LYS A 702 29.69 -37.06 -35.76
CA LYS A 702 28.24 -36.86 -35.55
C LYS A 702 27.89 -36.07 -34.29
N LYS A 703 28.81 -35.99 -33.33
CA LYS A 703 28.59 -35.27 -32.07
C LYS A 703 28.87 -33.78 -32.22
N TYR A 704 29.91 -33.43 -32.98
CA TYR A 704 30.28 -32.05 -33.22
C TYR A 704 29.66 -31.44 -34.48
N SER A 705 28.97 -32.24 -35.31
CA SER A 705 28.07 -31.75 -36.37
C SER A 705 26.92 -30.86 -35.85
N LEU A 706 26.63 -30.91 -34.55
CA LEU A 706 25.62 -30.06 -33.92
C LEU A 706 26.13 -28.63 -33.59
N PHE A 707 27.43 -28.38 -33.73
CA PHE A 707 28.04 -27.07 -33.69
C PHE A 707 28.49 -26.72 -35.11
N PRO A 708 27.86 -25.76 -35.80
CA PRO A 708 28.38 -25.35 -37.07
C PRO A 708 29.74 -24.69 -36.80
N LEU A 709 30.81 -25.28 -37.31
CA LEU A 709 32.11 -24.65 -37.34
C LEU A 709 32.26 -24.18 -38.78
N ASN A 710 32.23 -22.87 -39.00
CA ASN A 710 32.58 -22.28 -40.29
C ASN A 710 34.10 -22.34 -40.54
N THR A 711 34.80 -23.23 -39.84
CA THR A 711 36.24 -23.38 -39.76
C THR A 711 36.58 -24.80 -40.18
N ASN A 712 37.54 -24.97 -41.09
CA ASN A 712 37.97 -26.30 -41.49
C ASN A 712 38.69 -27.00 -40.32
N PHE A 713 38.68 -28.32 -40.33
CA PHE A 713 39.48 -29.10 -39.39
C PHE A 713 40.68 -29.70 -40.10
N LEU A 714 41.81 -29.70 -39.41
CA LEU A 714 43.02 -30.44 -39.74
C LEU A 714 43.01 -31.76 -38.98
N PHE A 715 42.89 -32.88 -39.68
CA PHE A 715 43.05 -34.20 -39.05
C PHE A 715 44.53 -34.60 -39.03
N LEU A 716 45.01 -35.07 -37.88
CA LEU A 716 46.39 -35.50 -37.63
C LEU A 716 46.38 -36.98 -37.23
N ALA A 717 47.51 -37.69 -37.39
CA ALA A 717 47.58 -39.12 -37.05
C ALA A 717 47.26 -39.42 -35.57
N ASN A 718 47.47 -38.44 -34.68
CA ASN A 718 47.21 -38.55 -33.25
C ASN A 718 45.99 -37.73 -32.77
N GLY A 719 45.15 -37.18 -33.66
CA GLY A 719 44.00 -36.35 -33.26
C GLY A 719 43.48 -35.39 -34.35
N PHE A 720 42.85 -34.29 -33.98
CA PHE A 720 42.44 -33.23 -34.91
C PHE A 720 42.67 -31.83 -34.32
N SER A 721 42.77 -30.83 -35.19
CA SER A 721 43.02 -29.42 -34.86
C SER A 721 42.15 -28.50 -35.73
N LEU A 722 41.99 -27.24 -35.33
CA LEU A 722 41.29 -26.22 -36.13
C LEU A 722 42.23 -25.62 -37.18
N ASP A 723 41.73 -25.42 -38.41
CA ASP A 723 42.41 -24.73 -39.51
C ASP A 723 42.37 -23.20 -39.30
N ILE A 724 43.12 -22.75 -38.29
CA ILE A 724 43.27 -21.34 -37.92
C ILE A 724 44.75 -21.08 -37.63
N ASP A 725 45.31 -20.01 -38.19
CA ASP A 725 46.73 -19.64 -38.13
C ASP A 725 47.33 -19.70 -36.73
N TYR A 726 46.55 -19.32 -35.70
CA TYR A 726 46.95 -19.42 -34.30
C TYR A 726 47.28 -20.86 -33.86
N PHE A 727 46.42 -21.82 -34.18
CA PHE A 727 46.63 -23.23 -33.84
C PHE A 727 47.75 -23.84 -34.66
N ILE A 728 47.81 -23.50 -35.95
CA ILE A 728 48.89 -23.89 -36.87
C ILE A 728 50.25 -23.44 -36.33
N ASN A 729 50.34 -22.22 -35.79
CA ASN A 729 51.58 -21.71 -35.20
C ASN A 729 51.96 -22.39 -33.88
N LYS A 730 51.00 -22.84 -33.06
CA LYS A 730 51.27 -23.54 -31.79
C LYS A 730 51.65 -25.01 -31.95
N ILE A 731 51.26 -25.64 -33.05
CA ILE A 731 51.67 -26.99 -33.43
C ILE A 731 52.89 -26.99 -34.36
N LYS A 732 53.37 -25.81 -34.80
CA LYS A 732 54.46 -25.64 -35.78
C LYS A 732 55.78 -26.32 -35.37
N ASP A 733 56.03 -26.46 -34.08
CA ASP A 733 57.26 -27.03 -33.51
C ASP A 733 57.05 -28.43 -32.90
N LYS A 734 55.84 -28.98 -33.01
CA LYS A 734 55.53 -30.39 -32.76
C LYS A 734 55.38 -31.05 -34.13
N THR A 735 56.13 -32.10 -34.39
CA THR A 735 56.32 -32.71 -35.72
C THR A 735 55.11 -32.62 -36.66
N ILE A 736 55.11 -31.67 -37.59
CA ILE A 736 54.16 -31.58 -38.72
C ILE A 736 54.87 -30.91 -39.91
N LEU A 737 54.49 -31.29 -41.16
CA LEU A 737 54.11 -30.43 -42.32
C LEU A 737 54.22 -31.22 -43.67
N ARG A 738 53.48 -31.05 -44.80
CA ARG A 738 52.48 -30.07 -45.36
C ARG A 738 51.75 -30.58 -46.67
N ILE A 739 50.47 -30.17 -46.85
CA ILE A 739 49.72 -29.55 -48.01
C ILE A 739 49.55 -30.24 -49.41
N LEU A 740 48.36 -30.09 -50.03
CA LEU A 740 48.19 -29.63 -51.44
C LEU A 740 46.86 -28.90 -51.77
N THR A 741 46.95 -28.05 -52.79
CA THR A 741 46.19 -26.81 -53.08
C THR A 741 45.06 -26.95 -54.10
N SER A 742 44.20 -25.94 -54.15
CA SER A 742 42.94 -25.87 -54.89
C SER A 742 42.98 -25.54 -56.39
N ASN A 743 44.12 -25.37 -57.08
CA ASN A 743 44.11 -25.04 -58.52
C ASN A 743 45.41 -25.39 -59.32
N ASN A 744 45.35 -26.50 -60.09
CA ASN A 744 45.90 -26.74 -61.46
C ASN A 744 47.36 -26.36 -61.88
N LYS A 745 48.30 -27.34 -61.76
CA LYS A 745 49.73 -27.52 -62.27
C LYS A 745 50.82 -27.39 -61.17
N ILE A 746 51.92 -28.16 -61.03
CA ILE A 746 52.95 -28.72 -61.96
C ILE A 746 53.67 -29.99 -61.38
N GLN A 747 54.13 -30.87 -62.30
CA GLN A 747 55.21 -31.89 -62.32
C GLN A 747 55.10 -33.28 -61.65
N ASN A 748 55.28 -34.28 -62.53
CA ASN A 748 55.46 -35.71 -62.26
C ASN A 748 56.88 -36.02 -61.77
N THR A 749 57.03 -36.39 -60.51
CA THR A 749 58.12 -37.28 -60.07
C THR A 749 57.58 -38.22 -58.99
N PRO A 750 57.79 -39.54 -59.08
CA PRO A 750 57.27 -40.47 -58.09
C PRO A 750 58.16 -40.46 -56.83
N ILE A 751 57.59 -40.12 -55.68
CA ILE A 751 58.22 -40.38 -54.37
C ILE A 751 57.59 -41.66 -53.83
N ILE A 752 58.42 -42.70 -53.69
CA ILE A 752 58.07 -43.93 -52.98
C ILE A 752 58.16 -43.62 -51.48
N LEU A 753 57.05 -43.71 -50.75
CA LEU A 753 57.03 -43.69 -49.29
C LEU A 753 56.69 -45.09 -48.78
N ASN A 754 57.68 -45.72 -48.15
CA ASN A 754 57.55 -46.98 -47.43
C ASN A 754 56.77 -46.77 -46.11
N HIS A 755 55.82 -47.66 -45.85
CA HIS A 755 55.10 -47.96 -44.59
C HIS A 755 55.38 -47.05 -43.36
N SER A 756 54.46 -46.11 -43.07
CA SER A 756 53.80 -45.98 -41.75
C SER A 756 52.82 -44.79 -41.72
N ASP A 757 51.57 -45.13 -41.44
CA ASP A 757 50.32 -44.36 -41.31
C ASP A 757 50.42 -42.87 -40.94
N ASN A 758 50.11 -41.96 -41.87
CA ASN A 758 49.87 -40.53 -41.57
C ASN A 758 49.08 -39.83 -42.71
N LEU A 759 47.74 -39.76 -42.60
CA LEU A 759 46.84 -39.09 -43.58
C LEU A 759 46.20 -37.83 -42.96
N ILE A 760 46.19 -36.71 -43.69
CA ILE A 760 45.54 -35.44 -43.28
C ILE A 760 44.32 -35.20 -44.18
N LEU A 761 43.15 -34.98 -43.59
CA LEU A 761 41.92 -34.59 -44.29
C LEU A 761 41.54 -33.14 -43.94
N TYR A 762 40.99 -32.41 -44.91
CA TYR A 762 40.34 -31.12 -44.71
C TYR A 762 38.95 -31.14 -45.33
N PRO A 763 37.93 -31.64 -44.62
CA PRO A 763 36.58 -31.52 -45.10
C PRO A 763 35.96 -30.19 -44.64
N ARG A 764 35.32 -29.48 -45.57
CA ARG A 764 34.28 -28.50 -45.19
C ARG A 764 33.08 -29.27 -44.67
N TYR A 765 32.56 -28.85 -43.51
CA TYR A 765 31.46 -29.51 -42.81
C TYR A 765 30.23 -29.77 -43.70
N ASN A 766 29.97 -28.93 -44.72
CA ASN A 766 28.85 -29.08 -45.66
C ASN A 766 29.14 -29.94 -46.91
N GLU A 767 30.39 -30.28 -47.22
CA GLU A 767 30.75 -31.09 -48.40
C GLU A 767 30.77 -32.60 -48.10
N LEU A 768 30.93 -32.98 -46.82
CA LEU A 768 30.83 -34.38 -46.38
C LEU A 768 29.42 -34.98 -46.55
N ASN A 769 28.37 -34.14 -46.49
CA ASN A 769 26.98 -34.60 -46.63
C ASN A 769 26.63 -35.00 -48.08
N ASN A 770 27.38 -34.55 -49.08
CA ASN A 770 27.16 -34.90 -50.49
C ASN A 770 27.71 -36.28 -50.89
N LEU A 771 28.31 -37.04 -49.96
CA LEU A 771 28.82 -38.39 -50.24
C LEU A 771 27.74 -39.48 -50.14
N LYS A 772 26.54 -39.15 -49.66
CA LYS A 772 25.38 -40.07 -49.72
C LYS A 772 24.62 -39.84 -51.03
N GLY A 773 24.96 -40.59 -52.08
CA GLY A 773 24.02 -40.73 -53.21
C GLY A 773 24.54 -40.91 -54.63
N GLN A 774 25.86 -40.96 -54.89
CA GLN A 774 26.36 -41.21 -56.24
C GLN A 774 26.97 -42.61 -56.34
N LYS A 775 26.11 -43.59 -56.65
CA LYS A 775 26.52 -45.01 -56.76
C LYS A 775 26.79 -45.47 -58.19
N GLU A 776 26.48 -44.67 -59.20
CA GLU A 776 26.62 -45.08 -60.61
C GLU A 776 27.04 -43.88 -61.46
N SER A 777 28.03 -44.08 -62.33
CA SER A 777 28.55 -43.17 -63.37
C SER A 777 29.75 -42.26 -63.09
N ILE A 778 30.84 -42.76 -62.48
CA ILE A 778 32.20 -42.28 -62.82
C ILE A 778 33.18 -43.47 -62.82
N THR A 779 33.68 -43.82 -64.00
CA THR A 779 34.83 -44.72 -64.20
C THR A 779 36.14 -43.98 -63.87
N PRO A 780 37.13 -44.68 -63.29
CA PRO A 780 38.20 -44.08 -62.49
C PRO A 780 39.38 -43.60 -63.33
N ASP A 781 40.06 -42.54 -62.88
CA ASP A 781 41.51 -42.42 -63.11
C ASP A 781 42.33 -42.14 -61.85
N THR A 782 41.71 -42.14 -60.66
CA THR A 782 42.44 -42.29 -59.40
C THR A 782 41.51 -42.90 -58.35
N GLN A 783 41.86 -44.09 -57.86
CA GLN A 783 41.15 -44.80 -56.81
C GLN A 783 41.23 -44.04 -55.48
N ALA A 784 40.09 -43.83 -54.83
CA ALA A 784 40.00 -43.81 -53.38
C ALA A 784 38.59 -44.29 -52.98
N TYR A 785 38.49 -45.57 -52.59
CA TYR A 785 37.31 -46.10 -51.92
C TYR A 785 37.44 -45.88 -50.40
N ILE A 786 36.35 -45.48 -49.76
CA ILE A 786 36.19 -45.43 -48.30
C ILE A 786 35.98 -46.85 -47.80
N ILE A 787 36.89 -47.35 -46.96
CA ILE A 787 36.70 -48.61 -46.22
C ILE A 787 36.15 -48.29 -44.83
N LEU A 788 34.93 -48.77 -44.57
CA LEU A 788 34.34 -48.90 -43.25
C LEU A 788 35.02 -50.06 -42.52
N LEU A 789 35.57 -49.82 -41.33
CA LEU A 789 35.89 -50.91 -40.39
C LEU A 789 34.81 -50.98 -39.31
N LYS A 790 34.35 -52.21 -39.10
CA LYS A 790 33.35 -52.63 -38.12
C LYS A 790 34.07 -53.43 -37.03
N GLU A 791 33.59 -53.22 -35.81
CA GLU A 791 34.01 -53.71 -34.47
C GLU A 791 35.13 -52.91 -33.80
#